data_AF-A0A3D1USV3-F1
#
_entry.id   AF-A0A3D1USV3-F1
#
_cell.length_a   1.000
_cell.length_b   1.000
_cell.length_c   1.000
_cell.angle_alpha   90.00
_cell.angle_beta   90.00
_cell.angle_gamma   90.00
#
_symmetry.space_group_name_H-M   'P 1'
#
loop_
_entity.id
_entity.type
_entity.pdbx_description
1 polymer ?
#
loop_
_entity_poly.entity_id
_entity_poly.type
_entity_poly.pdbx_seq_one_letter_code
_entity_poly.pdbx_strand_id
1 'polypeptide(L)'
;MMKKGGKMKKSGIIFILILSLNVYLFAENPQPFFRSYKGNPLMEGELYQGNSDALWAIPLTKAKAMIPKSRFNAESLTITAWLAPANTGDYRQIVFKGDRGSQPPRVDFKFGLFGLVPEFGYMNARGEWRGLLRNHNDLVMPDGKRRALKDCPQASPYHWNFCAVTFDRGMIRLYLNGKVVAEGRTGERQLVIANTPLLIGYGQNSLGSSNMFLNGLLKDIQLYDKALDFNQIELIRKQQSPHYSTQGVRIRLLKDVYADEYDPKYEKKLSLTAKYEAFLPECNLPEKGSEYYVADFEGMPRLFRDGNLESGMCMMPECAASNLGVFNSVRDFAAAGVDYVSEIFWPWLSWGENCSQWWLAPGKYDFPKIEARLQKIIEANPNAKILVRCKMNVPQWWLKQYPGELGTSAEGKNSVQPSLASDRWLVDCSQMLYDVTRHLENSRYARNIAGYVIAGGETSEWFWWGWSEGKFDYSQVAVNAFRQWLSRKYSTDKKLQEAWNDPKVTLKTAKIPSVAERRETGKDKVFTPTAIRGKIVDYRRFMSDTTVNSLIYGVKRVREALSNRKLIGTFYGYSMYMDQESLANLGFQNLKEVLECQDVDFICAPMTYVARRGGEAGNFICEYSASLRMHGKLYWDEADMRTHLCNTPVNCKTTTPDETSEVNWRTFGNSLVQATNIWWFLIAGNAVFHSERIMNEISQMSAIEREVLAVPRKRTAQVAVICDEQSMEYAPGSPFLDQYVSRTMEIMPKIGTPFDTYLLSDLESANMPDYKLYIFLNAYYITKKQRTMIHRKLAKNYAAALWIFAPGYLSEEGDSTQSMKCLTGLSFMADFSTPYLSFIANRPSIRTAWGTSYYSYKPVSPEKIRQICREQKIHLYLDSEDIFRGNNDFVMIHAAKQGIKTLTFPQNIILKDLKNGNFSQKSSCFRFFLRHGETALFQVLHQ
;
A
#
# COMPACT_ATOMS: atom_id res chain seq x y z
N MET A 1 -62.06 -16.47 -57.52
CA MET A 1 -63.05 -17.57 -57.58
C MET A 1 -63.51 -17.84 -56.15
N MET A 2 -64.82 -17.73 -55.91
CA MET A 2 -65.59 -18.10 -54.69
C MET A 2 -65.29 -17.32 -53.38
N LYS A 3 -66.10 -16.31 -53.03
CA LYS A 3 -67.41 -16.35 -52.27
C LYS A 3 -67.16 -16.53 -50.76
N LYS A 4 -67.83 -15.89 -49.78
CA LYS A 4 -68.92 -14.90 -49.56
C LYS A 4 -68.94 -14.80 -48.00
N GLY A 5 -69.19 -13.73 -47.24
CA GLY A 5 -70.14 -12.60 -47.25
C GLY A 5 -70.58 -12.47 -45.76
N GLY A 6 -71.07 -11.41 -45.14
CA GLY A 6 -71.52 -10.04 -45.43
C GLY A 6 -71.91 -9.46 -44.04
N LYS A 7 -71.93 -8.15 -43.77
CA LYS A 7 -72.90 -7.11 -44.20
C LYS A 7 -72.27 -5.75 -43.81
N MET A 8 -72.01 -4.84 -44.75
CA MET A 8 -72.84 -3.70 -45.20
C MET A 8 -73.22 -2.61 -44.17
N LYS A 9 -72.61 -1.42 -44.39
CA LYS A 9 -73.17 -0.03 -44.45
C LYS A 9 -73.77 0.57 -43.15
N LYS A 10 -73.64 1.85 -42.80
CA LYS A 10 -73.25 3.11 -43.47
C LYS A 10 -73.13 4.24 -42.42
N SER A 11 -72.08 5.06 -42.51
CA SER A 11 -71.99 6.54 -42.39
C SER A 11 -72.93 7.39 -41.48
N GLY A 12 -72.31 8.27 -40.67
CA GLY A 12 -72.81 9.59 -40.20
C GLY A 12 -72.43 9.91 -38.73
N ILE A 13 -71.35 10.66 -38.41
CA ILE A 13 -71.32 12.14 -38.11
C ILE A 13 -72.05 12.44 -36.77
N ILE A 14 -71.53 13.03 -35.68
CA ILE A 14 -70.45 13.99 -35.38
C ILE A 14 -70.17 13.99 -33.84
N PHE A 15 -68.91 14.26 -33.46
CA PHE A 15 -68.36 14.82 -32.20
C PHE A 15 -69.10 14.66 -30.86
N ILE A 16 -68.50 13.84 -29.97
CA ILE A 16 -68.03 14.28 -28.65
C ILE A 16 -66.63 13.65 -28.46
N LEU A 17 -65.61 14.33 -28.98
CA LEU A 17 -64.22 14.19 -28.57
C LEU A 17 -63.96 15.24 -27.49
N ILE A 18 -62.98 14.98 -26.60
CA ILE A 18 -62.54 15.79 -25.44
C ILE A 18 -63.20 15.35 -24.13
N LEU A 19 -62.62 14.34 -23.47
CA LEU A 19 -62.54 14.26 -21.98
C LEU A 19 -61.63 13.14 -21.43
N SER A 20 -60.62 12.69 -22.17
CA SER A 20 -59.65 11.70 -21.65
C SER A 20 -58.18 11.98 -21.98
N LEU A 21 -57.85 13.17 -22.49
CA LEU A 21 -56.46 13.60 -22.75
C LEU A 21 -55.95 14.75 -21.86
N ASN A 22 -56.74 15.26 -20.90
CA ASN A 22 -56.44 16.50 -20.17
C ASN A 22 -56.16 16.33 -18.66
N VAL A 23 -55.40 15.30 -18.26
CA VAL A 23 -54.86 15.23 -16.87
C VAL A 23 -53.32 15.34 -16.82
N TYR A 24 -52.62 15.41 -17.97
CA TYR A 24 -51.16 15.58 -18.01
C TYR A 24 -50.68 17.00 -18.37
N LEU A 25 -51.58 17.98 -18.51
CA LEU A 25 -51.27 19.28 -19.14
C LEU A 25 -51.02 20.47 -18.19
N PHE A 26 -50.85 20.25 -16.88
CA PHE A 26 -50.49 21.34 -15.94
C PHE A 26 -49.36 21.02 -14.95
N ALA A 27 -48.58 19.96 -15.16
CA ALA A 27 -47.32 19.82 -14.45
C ALA A 27 -46.25 20.64 -15.19
N GLU A 28 -45.88 21.82 -14.67
CA GLU A 28 -44.69 22.54 -15.15
C GLU A 28 -43.51 21.57 -15.21
N ASN A 29 -42.83 21.49 -16.36
CA ASN A 29 -41.68 20.62 -16.51
C ASN A 29 -40.57 21.16 -15.60
N PRO A 30 -40.21 20.48 -14.50
CA PRO A 30 -39.26 21.02 -13.54
C PRO A 30 -37.92 21.24 -14.25
N GLN A 31 -37.34 22.43 -14.07
CA GLN A 31 -36.06 22.75 -14.68
C GLN A 31 -34.91 22.36 -13.75
N PRO A 32 -33.95 21.53 -14.19
CA PRO A 32 -32.80 21.20 -13.38
C PRO A 32 -31.86 22.41 -13.29
N PHE A 33 -31.25 22.64 -12.12
CA PHE A 33 -30.23 23.69 -11.97
C PHE A 33 -28.88 23.28 -12.59
N PHE A 34 -28.70 21.99 -12.89
CA PHE A 34 -27.55 21.42 -13.59
C PHE A 34 -27.98 20.23 -14.46
N ARG A 35 -27.43 20.14 -15.68
CA ARG A 35 -27.58 19.00 -16.60
C ARG A 35 -26.24 18.64 -17.22
N SER A 36 -25.89 17.36 -17.27
CA SER A 36 -24.71 16.90 -18.01
C SER A 36 -24.97 16.91 -19.52
N TYR A 37 -24.11 17.56 -20.30
CA TYR A 37 -24.08 17.49 -21.75
C TYR A 37 -22.66 17.80 -22.26
N LYS A 38 -22.34 17.37 -23.48
CA LYS A 38 -21.03 17.58 -24.10
C LYS A 38 -20.74 19.07 -24.29
N GLY A 39 -19.61 19.53 -23.76
CA GLY A 39 -19.20 20.94 -23.83
C GLY A 39 -19.87 21.84 -22.78
N ASN A 40 -20.49 21.27 -21.74
CA ASN A 40 -20.99 22.07 -20.62
C ASN A 40 -19.82 22.79 -19.93
N PRO A 41 -19.81 24.13 -19.83
CA PRO A 41 -18.68 24.89 -19.27
C PRO A 41 -18.45 24.67 -17.77
N LEU A 42 -19.41 24.05 -17.06
CA LEU A 42 -19.24 23.67 -15.66
C LEU A 42 -18.57 22.31 -15.50
N MET A 43 -18.43 21.54 -16.58
CA MET A 43 -17.84 20.21 -16.56
C MET A 43 -16.39 20.23 -17.07
N GLU A 44 -15.59 19.31 -16.53
CA GLU A 44 -14.20 19.10 -16.94
C GLU A 44 -13.83 17.63 -16.80
N GLY A 45 -12.85 17.17 -17.57
CA GLY A 45 -12.31 15.81 -17.51
C GLY A 45 -13.22 14.74 -18.13
N GLU A 46 -14.16 15.13 -18.99
CA GLU A 46 -15.06 14.24 -19.69
C GLU A 46 -14.35 13.44 -20.80
N LEU A 47 -14.71 12.16 -20.91
CA LEU A 47 -14.43 11.35 -22.08
C LEU A 47 -15.74 10.72 -22.55
N TYR A 48 -15.95 10.66 -23.85
CA TYR A 48 -17.14 10.09 -24.47
C TYR A 48 -16.75 8.85 -25.27
N GLN A 49 -17.61 7.82 -25.26
CA GLN A 49 -17.30 6.59 -25.99
C GLN A 49 -17.61 6.77 -27.48
N GLY A 50 -16.57 6.78 -28.32
CA GLY A 50 -16.70 6.99 -29.77
C GLY A 50 -17.32 8.36 -30.10
N ASN A 51 -18.25 8.39 -31.06
CA ASN A 51 -18.98 9.60 -31.44
C ASN A 51 -20.27 9.83 -30.63
N SER A 52 -20.51 9.06 -29.56
CA SER A 52 -21.70 9.25 -28.72
C SER A 52 -21.58 10.50 -27.82
N ASP A 53 -22.71 10.99 -27.33
CA ASP A 53 -22.80 12.00 -26.27
C ASP A 53 -22.92 11.36 -24.87
N ALA A 54 -22.74 10.05 -24.76
CA ALA A 54 -22.71 9.33 -23.51
C ALA A 54 -21.32 9.39 -22.88
N LEU A 55 -21.25 9.89 -21.65
CA LEU A 55 -20.04 9.93 -20.86
C LEU A 55 -19.56 8.50 -20.58
N TRP A 56 -18.31 8.25 -20.89
CA TRP A 56 -17.66 6.96 -20.67
C TRP A 56 -17.12 6.88 -19.25
N ALA A 57 -17.90 6.36 -18.32
CA ALA A 57 -17.57 6.36 -16.89
C ALA A 57 -16.66 5.17 -16.51
N ILE A 58 -15.42 5.21 -16.97
CA ILE A 58 -14.36 4.23 -16.68
C ILE A 58 -13.15 4.91 -16.00
N PRO A 59 -12.14 4.16 -15.50
CA PRO A 59 -11.01 4.75 -14.77
C PRO A 59 -10.18 5.83 -15.50
N LEU A 60 -10.24 5.89 -16.84
CA LEU A 60 -9.62 6.94 -17.65
C LEU A 60 -10.31 8.30 -17.51
N THR A 61 -11.61 8.29 -17.18
CA THR A 61 -12.45 9.48 -17.17
C THR A 61 -12.47 10.08 -15.78
N LYS A 62 -12.19 11.38 -15.69
CA LYS A 62 -12.17 12.13 -14.42
C LYS A 62 -13.24 13.23 -14.41
N ALA A 63 -14.37 12.96 -15.06
CA ALA A 63 -15.47 13.89 -15.22
C ALA A 63 -15.96 14.45 -13.88
N LYS A 64 -15.91 15.76 -13.73
CA LYS A 64 -16.45 16.47 -12.57
C LYS A 64 -17.15 17.75 -13.00
N ALA A 65 -18.07 18.22 -12.16
CA ALA A 65 -18.76 19.49 -12.35
C ALA A 65 -18.49 20.45 -11.18
N MET A 66 -18.13 21.69 -11.52
CA MET A 66 -17.89 22.78 -10.57
C MET A 66 -19.18 23.56 -10.33
N ILE A 67 -20.01 23.06 -9.41
CA ILE A 67 -21.31 23.67 -9.07
C ILE A 67 -21.19 24.42 -7.74
N PRO A 68 -21.45 25.75 -7.69
CA PRO A 68 -21.42 26.51 -6.44
C PRO A 68 -22.41 25.95 -5.41
N LYS A 69 -22.01 25.90 -4.12
CA LYS A 69 -22.90 25.39 -3.06
C LYS A 69 -24.24 26.13 -2.97
N SER A 70 -24.28 27.41 -3.38
CA SER A 70 -25.49 28.25 -3.39
C SER A 70 -26.58 27.78 -4.34
N ARG A 71 -26.26 26.88 -5.28
CA ARG A 71 -27.24 26.27 -6.20
C ARG A 71 -27.96 25.06 -5.58
N PHE A 72 -27.44 24.53 -4.48
CA PHE A 72 -28.04 23.38 -3.79
C PHE A 72 -29.00 23.87 -2.71
N ASN A 73 -30.15 23.19 -2.59
CA ASN A 73 -31.02 23.30 -1.43
C ASN A 73 -30.69 22.15 -0.46
N ALA A 74 -30.27 22.49 0.76
CA ALA A 74 -29.90 21.49 1.76
C ALA A 74 -31.08 20.64 2.23
N GLU A 75 -32.31 21.16 2.15
CA GLU A 75 -33.53 20.46 2.58
C GLU A 75 -34.15 19.60 1.49
N SER A 76 -33.84 19.87 0.22
CA SER A 76 -34.49 19.23 -0.92
C SER A 76 -33.54 19.00 -2.08
N LEU A 77 -33.47 17.78 -2.60
CA LEU A 77 -32.64 17.43 -3.74
C LEU A 77 -33.31 16.34 -4.57
N THR A 78 -33.30 16.47 -5.89
CA THR A 78 -33.55 15.36 -6.80
C THR A 78 -32.38 15.19 -7.75
N ILE A 79 -31.99 13.94 -7.98
CA ILE A 79 -31.00 13.56 -8.98
C ILE A 79 -31.66 12.54 -9.90
N THR A 80 -31.58 12.74 -11.21
CA THR A 80 -31.97 11.76 -12.22
C THR A 80 -30.79 11.48 -13.15
N ALA A 81 -30.70 10.27 -13.69
CA ALA A 81 -29.65 9.90 -14.64
C ALA A 81 -30.09 8.70 -15.50
N TRP A 82 -29.63 8.68 -16.75
CA TRP A 82 -29.59 7.47 -17.56
C TRP A 82 -28.20 6.85 -17.49
N LEU A 83 -28.17 5.53 -17.29
CA LEU A 83 -26.92 4.78 -17.17
C LEU A 83 -27.01 3.42 -17.87
N ALA A 84 -25.90 2.98 -18.44
CA ALA A 84 -25.71 1.60 -18.85
C ALA A 84 -24.48 1.04 -18.13
N PRO A 85 -24.66 0.29 -17.01
CA PRO A 85 -23.55 -0.30 -16.28
C PRO A 85 -23.06 -1.59 -16.97
N ALA A 86 -21.77 -1.90 -16.89
CA ALA A 86 -21.30 -3.26 -17.16
C ALA A 86 -21.68 -4.21 -16.00
N ASN A 87 -21.58 -5.52 -16.21
CA ASN A 87 -21.90 -6.52 -15.17
C ASN A 87 -20.89 -6.45 -14.02
N THR A 88 -21.32 -6.03 -12.82
CA THR A 88 -20.46 -5.94 -11.64
C THR A 88 -21.24 -6.12 -10.32
N GLY A 89 -20.58 -6.71 -9.30
CA GLY A 89 -21.15 -6.94 -7.96
C GLY A 89 -20.82 -5.89 -6.88
N ASP A 90 -19.97 -4.91 -7.18
CA ASP A 90 -19.45 -3.95 -6.18
C ASP A 90 -20.09 -2.55 -6.27
N TYR A 91 -19.58 -1.60 -5.47
CA TYR A 91 -19.94 -0.18 -5.54
C TYR A 91 -19.60 0.45 -6.90
N ARG A 92 -20.58 1.13 -7.48
CA ARG A 92 -20.49 1.85 -8.76
C ARG A 92 -21.17 3.20 -8.61
N GLN A 93 -20.48 4.31 -8.86
CA GLN A 93 -21.02 5.64 -8.59
C GLN A 93 -21.60 6.26 -9.85
N ILE A 94 -22.78 6.86 -9.71
CA ILE A 94 -23.40 7.72 -10.73
C ILE A 94 -22.91 9.16 -10.49
N VAL A 95 -23.07 9.65 -9.26
CA VAL A 95 -22.49 10.93 -8.82
C VAL A 95 -22.02 10.85 -7.36
N PHE A 96 -20.97 11.60 -7.05
CA PHE A 96 -20.41 11.72 -5.71
C PHE A 96 -20.02 13.16 -5.45
N LYS A 97 -20.46 13.74 -4.33
CA LYS A 97 -20.09 15.09 -3.92
C LYS A 97 -19.52 15.06 -2.50
N GLY A 98 -18.33 15.61 -2.34
CA GLY A 98 -17.62 15.64 -1.06
C GLY A 98 -16.11 15.53 -1.21
N ASP A 99 -15.45 15.41 -0.07
CA ASP A 99 -14.03 15.09 0.05
C ASP A 99 -13.87 14.03 1.15
N ARG A 100 -13.91 12.76 0.74
CA ARG A 100 -13.83 11.63 1.67
C ARG A 100 -12.46 11.49 2.33
N GLY A 101 -11.41 12.04 1.73
CA GLY A 101 -10.06 11.99 2.27
C GLY A 101 -9.81 13.02 3.39
N SER A 102 -10.70 14.00 3.53
CA SER A 102 -10.62 14.98 4.63
C SER A 102 -10.71 14.33 6.01
N GLN A 103 -10.21 15.02 7.05
CA GLN A 103 -10.27 14.58 8.44
C GLN A 103 -11.00 15.64 9.29
N PRO A 104 -12.21 15.36 9.80
CA PRO A 104 -13.02 14.16 9.57
C PRO A 104 -13.49 14.04 8.11
N PRO A 105 -13.79 12.82 7.61
CA PRO A 105 -14.24 12.62 6.24
C PRO A 105 -15.56 13.35 6.00
N ARG A 106 -15.73 13.91 4.79
CA ARG A 106 -16.95 14.63 4.41
C ARG A 106 -17.50 14.13 3.08
N VAL A 107 -18.73 13.64 3.12
CA VAL A 107 -19.49 13.26 1.92
C VAL A 107 -20.83 13.97 1.96
N ASP A 108 -20.96 15.03 1.17
CA ASP A 108 -22.20 15.81 1.03
C ASP A 108 -23.36 14.89 0.61
N PHE A 109 -23.11 14.06 -0.42
CA PHE A 109 -23.94 12.92 -0.81
C PHE A 109 -23.22 12.04 -1.84
N LYS A 110 -23.67 10.78 -1.97
CA LYS A 110 -23.35 9.84 -3.04
C LYS A 110 -24.62 9.21 -3.58
N PHE A 111 -24.67 9.01 -4.89
CA PHE A 111 -25.72 8.27 -5.57
C PHE A 111 -25.07 7.27 -6.51
N GLY A 112 -25.40 5.99 -6.34
CA GLY A 112 -24.74 4.92 -7.07
C GLY A 112 -25.51 3.62 -7.03
N LEU A 113 -24.84 2.54 -7.42
CA LEU A 113 -25.32 1.17 -7.37
C LEU A 113 -24.39 0.32 -6.48
N PHE A 114 -24.95 -0.70 -5.87
CA PHE A 114 -24.21 -1.85 -5.34
C PHE A 114 -24.93 -3.13 -5.75
N GLY A 115 -24.23 -4.09 -6.37
CA GLY A 115 -24.89 -5.28 -6.93
C GLY A 115 -26.01 -4.92 -7.91
N LEU A 116 -25.82 -3.83 -8.67
CA LEU A 116 -26.79 -3.22 -9.60
C LEU A 116 -28.07 -2.65 -8.94
N VAL A 117 -28.16 -2.60 -7.60
CA VAL A 117 -29.27 -1.96 -6.87
C VAL A 117 -28.90 -0.51 -6.54
N PRO A 118 -29.76 0.49 -6.82
CA PRO A 118 -29.51 1.87 -6.43
C PRO A 118 -29.35 2.06 -4.92
N GLU A 119 -28.45 2.95 -4.52
CA GLU A 119 -28.26 3.41 -3.14
C GLU A 119 -28.04 4.92 -3.09
N PHE A 120 -28.36 5.53 -1.95
CA PHE A 120 -28.07 6.94 -1.70
C PHE A 120 -27.61 7.13 -0.26
N GLY A 121 -26.49 7.85 -0.09
CA GLY A 121 -25.87 8.04 1.21
C GLY A 121 -25.24 9.41 1.36
N TYR A 122 -25.16 9.89 2.59
CA TYR A 122 -24.45 11.13 2.94
C TYR A 122 -23.90 11.02 4.36
N MET A 123 -22.98 11.92 4.71
CA MET A 123 -22.50 12.06 6.08
C MET A 123 -23.20 13.23 6.77
N ASN A 124 -23.66 13.03 8.01
CA ASN A 124 -24.16 14.14 8.83
C ASN A 124 -23.01 15.03 9.33
N ALA A 125 -23.33 16.07 10.10
CA ALA A 125 -22.34 17.01 10.64
C ALA A 125 -21.26 16.35 11.54
N ARG A 126 -21.53 15.15 12.06
CA ARG A 126 -20.61 14.34 12.89
C ARG A 126 -19.74 13.38 12.07
N GLY A 127 -19.92 13.32 10.75
CA GLY A 127 -19.22 12.38 9.89
C GLY A 127 -19.83 10.97 9.85
N GLU A 128 -21.05 10.80 10.36
CA GLU A 128 -21.74 9.50 10.40
C GLU A 128 -22.52 9.26 9.11
N TRP A 129 -22.43 8.05 8.55
CA TRP A 129 -23.21 7.67 7.36
C TRP A 129 -24.71 7.59 7.66
N ARG A 130 -25.51 8.23 6.81
CA ARG A 130 -26.97 8.20 6.78
C ARG A 130 -27.45 7.91 5.36
N GLY A 131 -28.64 7.34 5.22
CA GLY A 131 -29.29 7.12 3.93
C GLY A 131 -29.86 5.71 3.75
N LEU A 132 -30.03 5.33 2.49
CA LEU A 132 -30.40 3.98 2.04
C LEU A 132 -29.11 3.31 1.57
N LEU A 133 -28.48 2.56 2.47
CA LEU A 133 -27.08 2.15 2.35
C LEU A 133 -26.93 0.63 2.30
N ARG A 134 -25.95 0.15 1.55
CA ARG A 134 -25.58 -1.27 1.57
C ARG A 134 -24.93 -1.70 2.89
N ASN A 135 -25.35 -2.84 3.45
CA ASN A 135 -24.63 -3.61 4.45
C ASN A 135 -24.65 -5.10 4.09
N HIS A 136 -23.49 -5.70 3.87
CA HIS A 136 -23.34 -7.06 3.31
C HIS A 136 -24.23 -7.27 2.08
N ASN A 137 -25.11 -8.26 2.12
CA ASN A 137 -26.01 -8.60 1.02
C ASN A 137 -27.36 -7.88 1.12
N ASP A 138 -27.45 -6.84 1.95
CA ASP A 138 -28.68 -6.10 2.22
C ASP A 138 -28.57 -4.62 1.86
N LEU A 139 -29.70 -4.04 1.46
CA LEU A 139 -29.97 -2.61 1.51
C LEU A 139 -30.62 -2.28 2.88
N VAL A 140 -29.99 -1.39 3.63
CA VAL A 140 -30.41 -0.97 4.97
C VAL A 140 -31.19 0.34 4.89
N MET A 141 -32.39 0.32 5.46
CA MET A 141 -33.26 1.48 5.60
C MET A 141 -32.83 2.35 6.78
N PRO A 142 -33.20 3.65 6.81
CA PRO A 142 -32.90 4.53 7.94
C PRO A 142 -33.41 4.05 9.31
N ASP A 143 -34.48 3.25 9.34
CA ASP A 143 -35.05 2.65 10.57
C ASP A 143 -34.32 1.36 11.01
N GLY A 144 -33.27 0.96 10.30
CA GLY A 144 -32.49 -0.25 10.56
C GLY A 144 -33.02 -1.53 9.90
N LYS A 145 -34.20 -1.49 9.27
CA LYS A 145 -34.72 -2.64 8.51
C LYS A 145 -33.81 -2.97 7.34
N ARG A 146 -33.75 -4.24 6.99
CA ARG A 146 -32.89 -4.76 5.92
C ARG A 146 -33.73 -5.43 4.85
N ARG A 147 -33.35 -5.22 3.60
CA ARG A 147 -33.91 -5.92 2.44
C ARG A 147 -32.76 -6.52 1.65
N ALA A 148 -32.79 -7.83 1.40
CA ALA A 148 -31.73 -8.48 0.64
C ALA A 148 -31.67 -7.89 -0.78
N LEU A 149 -30.45 -7.63 -1.27
CA LEU A 149 -30.22 -6.97 -2.56
C LEU A 149 -30.82 -7.74 -3.74
N LYS A 150 -30.81 -9.08 -3.66
CA LYS A 150 -31.42 -9.97 -4.66
C LYS A 150 -32.93 -9.77 -4.83
N ASP A 151 -33.59 -9.22 -3.80
CA ASP A 151 -35.04 -8.99 -3.77
C ASP A 151 -35.38 -7.52 -4.11
N CYS A 152 -34.37 -6.69 -4.38
CA CYS A 152 -34.54 -5.32 -4.84
C CYS A 152 -34.53 -5.27 -6.39
N PRO A 153 -35.26 -4.33 -7.02
CA PRO A 153 -35.07 -4.07 -8.45
C PRO A 153 -33.60 -3.76 -8.78
N GLN A 154 -33.05 -4.45 -9.77
CA GLN A 154 -31.67 -4.31 -10.24
C GLN A 154 -31.62 -3.69 -11.63
N ALA A 155 -30.63 -2.82 -11.85
CA ALA A 155 -30.34 -2.28 -13.18
C ALA A 155 -29.88 -3.40 -14.10
N SER A 156 -30.37 -3.40 -15.34
CA SER A 156 -29.95 -4.38 -16.35
C SER A 156 -28.55 -4.03 -16.86
N PRO A 157 -27.54 -4.91 -16.74
CA PRO A 157 -26.22 -4.64 -17.27
C PRO A 157 -26.26 -4.57 -18.81
N TYR A 158 -25.40 -3.75 -19.39
CA TYR A 158 -25.32 -3.48 -20.83
C TYR A 158 -26.62 -2.95 -21.46
N HIS A 159 -27.54 -2.39 -20.68
CA HIS A 159 -28.75 -1.76 -21.16
C HIS A 159 -28.93 -0.39 -20.51
N TRP A 160 -29.64 0.52 -21.17
CA TRP A 160 -29.98 1.81 -20.58
C TRP A 160 -31.02 1.64 -19.47
N ASN A 161 -30.71 2.19 -18.31
CA ASN A 161 -31.56 2.23 -17.13
C ASN A 161 -31.75 3.68 -16.72
N PHE A 162 -32.96 4.03 -16.31
CA PHE A 162 -33.26 5.31 -15.68
C PHE A 162 -33.23 5.15 -14.16
N CYS A 163 -32.35 5.90 -13.50
CA CYS A 163 -32.25 5.95 -12.05
C CYS A 163 -32.60 7.34 -11.54
N ALA A 164 -33.29 7.41 -10.40
CA ALA A 164 -33.52 8.68 -9.71
C ALA A 164 -33.48 8.52 -8.19
N VAL A 165 -33.20 9.62 -7.50
CA VAL A 165 -33.32 9.74 -6.05
C VAL A 165 -33.92 11.09 -5.67
N THR A 166 -34.77 11.10 -4.64
CA THR A 166 -35.23 12.33 -3.98
C THR A 166 -34.82 12.35 -2.52
N PHE A 167 -34.50 13.53 -2.01
CA PHE A 167 -34.35 13.85 -0.60
C PHE A 167 -35.30 15.02 -0.29
N ASP A 168 -36.21 14.86 0.66
CA ASP A 168 -37.13 15.90 1.17
C ASP A 168 -37.12 15.90 2.70
N ARG A 169 -36.36 16.82 3.29
CA ARG A 169 -36.26 17.02 4.74
C ARG A 169 -36.06 15.70 5.49
N GLY A 170 -35.14 14.89 4.99
CA GLY A 170 -34.79 13.57 5.50
C GLY A 170 -35.54 12.38 4.90
N MET A 171 -36.63 12.59 4.13
CA MET A 171 -37.29 11.51 3.40
C MET A 171 -36.52 11.20 2.11
N ILE A 172 -36.06 9.97 1.96
CA ILE A 172 -35.31 9.52 0.77
C ILE A 172 -36.17 8.54 -0.01
N ARG A 173 -36.25 8.69 -1.33
CA ARG A 173 -36.86 7.69 -2.23
C ARG A 173 -35.94 7.38 -3.41
N LEU A 174 -35.70 6.09 -3.66
CA LEU A 174 -34.91 5.58 -4.77
C LEU A 174 -35.81 5.02 -5.86
N TYR A 175 -35.50 5.31 -7.11
CA TYR A 175 -36.24 4.87 -8.27
C TYR A 175 -35.32 4.17 -9.28
N LEU A 176 -35.85 3.12 -9.90
CA LEU A 176 -35.21 2.42 -11.02
C LEU A 176 -36.28 2.09 -12.07
N ASN A 177 -36.08 2.55 -13.30
CA ASN A 177 -36.95 2.31 -14.45
C ASN A 177 -38.43 2.60 -14.14
N GLY A 178 -38.68 3.66 -13.36
CA GLY A 178 -40.02 4.11 -12.98
C GLY A 178 -40.68 3.37 -11.82
N LYS A 179 -39.94 2.51 -11.12
CA LYS A 179 -40.41 1.82 -9.91
C LYS A 179 -39.67 2.31 -8.68
N VAL A 180 -40.36 2.44 -7.55
CA VAL A 180 -39.73 2.69 -6.26
C VAL A 180 -38.94 1.44 -5.84
N VAL A 181 -37.64 1.61 -5.63
CA VAL A 181 -36.73 0.56 -5.14
C VAL A 181 -36.83 0.45 -3.62
N ALA A 182 -36.70 1.60 -2.95
CA ALA A 182 -36.73 1.73 -1.51
C ALA A 182 -37.02 3.18 -1.10
N GLU A 183 -37.54 3.36 0.10
CA GLU A 183 -37.73 4.67 0.72
C GLU A 183 -37.54 4.61 2.24
N GLY A 184 -37.23 5.75 2.84
CA GLY A 184 -37.16 5.86 4.30
C GLY A 184 -36.78 7.26 4.77
N ARG A 185 -37.14 7.57 6.02
CA ARG A 185 -36.89 8.87 6.65
C ARG A 185 -35.71 8.80 7.61
N THR A 186 -34.70 9.63 7.38
CA THR A 186 -33.57 9.84 8.28
C THR A 186 -33.93 10.85 9.38
N GLY A 187 -33.19 10.83 10.49
CA GLY A 187 -33.31 11.84 11.56
C GLY A 187 -32.78 13.23 11.18
N GLU A 188 -31.99 13.33 10.11
CA GLU A 188 -31.44 14.60 9.62
C GLU A 188 -32.37 15.22 8.58
N ARG A 189 -32.70 16.52 8.74
CA ARG A 189 -33.56 17.26 7.79
C ARG A 189 -32.78 17.96 6.68
N GLN A 190 -31.46 18.05 6.79
CA GLN A 190 -30.61 18.81 5.87
C GLN A 190 -29.35 18.01 5.48
N LEU A 191 -28.93 18.17 4.23
CA LEU A 191 -27.61 17.73 3.74
C LEU A 191 -26.55 18.77 4.08
N VAL A 192 -25.32 18.31 4.37
CA VAL A 192 -24.17 19.20 4.61
C VAL A 192 -23.46 19.44 3.27
N ILE A 193 -23.73 20.59 2.63
CA ILE A 193 -23.20 20.92 1.30
C ILE A 193 -21.94 21.81 1.41
N ALA A 194 -20.82 21.33 0.88
CA ALA A 194 -19.54 22.05 0.80
C ALA A 194 -19.25 22.58 -0.62
N ASN A 195 -18.22 23.43 -0.76
CA ASN A 195 -17.69 23.86 -2.06
C ASN A 195 -16.73 22.81 -2.65
N THR A 196 -17.22 21.58 -2.80
CA THR A 196 -16.52 20.45 -3.42
C THR A 196 -17.07 20.17 -4.82
N PRO A 197 -16.25 19.65 -5.76
CA PRO A 197 -16.74 19.23 -7.07
C PRO A 197 -17.77 18.10 -6.96
N LEU A 198 -18.71 18.06 -7.90
CA LEU A 198 -19.57 16.90 -8.14
C LEU A 198 -18.82 15.95 -9.08
N LEU A 199 -18.33 14.82 -8.57
CA LEU A 199 -17.71 13.77 -9.36
C LEU A 199 -18.79 12.99 -10.10
N ILE A 200 -18.57 12.70 -11.37
CA ILE A 200 -19.57 12.06 -12.26
C ILE A 200 -19.01 10.72 -12.75
N GLY A 201 -19.72 9.64 -12.46
CA GLY A 201 -19.34 8.29 -12.87
C GLY A 201 -18.28 7.60 -12.02
N TYR A 202 -17.86 8.21 -10.92
CA TYR A 202 -16.94 7.65 -9.93
C TYR A 202 -17.11 8.34 -8.57
N GLY A 203 -16.53 7.77 -7.52
CA GLY A 203 -16.46 8.37 -6.20
C GLY A 203 -15.07 8.28 -5.61
N GLN A 204 -14.97 8.28 -4.28
CA GLN A 204 -13.69 8.25 -3.58
C GLN A 204 -13.58 7.08 -2.60
N ASN A 205 -12.39 6.49 -2.49
CA ASN A 205 -12.07 5.57 -1.38
C ASN A 205 -11.89 6.37 -0.07
N SER A 206 -11.57 5.68 1.04
CA SER A 206 -11.33 6.32 2.35
C SER A 206 -10.16 7.32 2.37
N LEU A 207 -9.26 7.26 1.38
CA LEU A 207 -8.11 8.17 1.24
C LEU A 207 -8.42 9.37 0.33
N GLY A 208 -9.64 9.47 -0.22
CA GLY A 208 -10.01 10.53 -1.16
C GLY A 208 -9.62 10.28 -2.62
N SER A 209 -8.91 9.18 -2.92
CA SER A 209 -8.52 8.83 -4.29
C SER A 209 -9.73 8.36 -5.11
N SER A 210 -9.75 8.68 -6.41
CA SER A 210 -10.83 8.24 -7.31
C SER A 210 -10.99 6.72 -7.29
N ASN A 211 -12.20 6.22 -7.05
CA ASN A 211 -12.53 4.80 -7.01
C ASN A 211 -14.02 4.58 -7.34
N MET A 212 -14.50 3.34 -7.33
CA MET A 212 -15.91 2.97 -7.51
C MET A 212 -16.50 3.52 -8.82
N PHE A 213 -15.71 3.52 -9.89
CA PHE A 213 -16.15 3.91 -11.23
C PHE A 213 -17.38 3.11 -11.65
N LEU A 214 -18.32 3.74 -12.37
CA LEU A 214 -19.50 3.05 -12.89
C LEU A 214 -19.12 1.84 -13.75
N ASN A 215 -18.00 1.93 -14.46
CA ASN A 215 -17.60 0.99 -15.52
C ASN A 215 -18.74 0.82 -16.53
N GLY A 216 -19.15 1.95 -17.11
CA GLY A 216 -20.33 2.01 -17.97
C GLY A 216 -20.47 3.33 -18.69
N LEU A 217 -21.68 3.59 -19.17
CA LEU A 217 -22.06 4.84 -19.84
C LEU A 217 -23.03 5.64 -18.98
N LEU A 218 -22.88 6.97 -18.98
CA LEU A 218 -23.76 7.92 -18.30
C LEU A 218 -24.27 8.98 -19.27
N LYS A 219 -25.54 9.36 -19.13
CA LYS A 219 -26.13 10.45 -19.90
C LYS A 219 -27.28 11.11 -19.13
N ASP A 220 -27.57 12.37 -19.47
CA ASP A 220 -28.68 13.15 -18.94
C ASP A 220 -28.74 13.19 -17.40
N ILE A 221 -27.60 13.30 -16.74
CA ILE A 221 -27.54 13.52 -15.29
C ILE A 221 -28.09 14.90 -14.99
N GLN A 222 -29.14 14.97 -14.19
CA GLN A 222 -29.86 16.21 -13.88
C GLN A 222 -30.02 16.35 -12.37
N LEU A 223 -29.75 17.55 -11.86
CA LEU A 223 -29.90 17.90 -10.45
C LEU A 223 -30.95 19.01 -10.29
N TYR A 224 -31.82 18.85 -9.31
CA TYR A 224 -32.89 19.77 -8.97
C TYR A 224 -32.80 20.18 -7.49
N ASP A 225 -33.10 21.44 -7.19
CA ASP A 225 -33.09 22.05 -5.85
C ASP A 225 -34.42 21.83 -5.11
N LYS A 226 -35.23 20.91 -5.63
CA LYS A 226 -36.55 20.51 -5.13
C LYS A 226 -36.62 18.98 -5.11
N ALA A 227 -37.43 18.45 -4.20
CA ALA A 227 -37.78 17.04 -4.20
C ALA A 227 -38.97 16.81 -5.14
N LEU A 228 -38.70 16.24 -6.31
CA LEU A 228 -39.73 15.91 -7.29
C LEU A 228 -40.61 14.76 -6.81
N ASP A 229 -41.90 14.82 -7.13
CA ASP A 229 -42.82 13.72 -6.87
C ASP A 229 -42.71 12.60 -7.92
N PHE A 230 -43.43 11.49 -7.69
CA PHE A 230 -43.42 10.33 -8.59
C PHE A 230 -43.86 10.68 -10.02
N ASN A 231 -44.89 11.51 -10.18
CA ASN A 231 -45.43 11.86 -11.49
C ASN A 231 -44.45 12.71 -12.29
N GLN A 232 -43.75 13.63 -11.62
CA GLN A 232 -42.70 14.44 -12.22
C GLN A 232 -41.50 13.58 -12.66
N ILE A 233 -41.06 12.63 -11.82
CA ILE A 233 -39.99 11.69 -12.17
C ILE A 233 -40.39 10.81 -13.36
N GLU A 234 -41.63 10.29 -13.37
CA GLU A 234 -42.14 9.49 -14.48
C GLU A 234 -42.30 10.30 -15.77
N LEU A 235 -42.69 11.57 -15.67
CA LEU A 235 -42.77 12.47 -16.81
C LEU A 235 -41.39 12.65 -17.46
N ILE A 236 -40.36 12.95 -16.65
CA ILE A 236 -38.97 13.09 -17.11
C ILE A 236 -38.52 11.79 -17.80
N ARG A 237 -38.74 10.64 -17.17
CA ARG A 237 -38.37 9.33 -17.74
C ARG A 237 -39.05 9.11 -19.08
N LYS A 238 -40.37 9.28 -19.16
CA LYS A 238 -41.15 9.05 -20.39
C LYS A 238 -40.75 10.00 -21.52
N GLN A 239 -40.46 11.26 -21.23
CA GLN A 239 -39.98 12.23 -22.22
C GLN A 239 -38.59 11.85 -22.77
N GLN A 240 -37.71 11.31 -21.93
CA GLN A 240 -36.34 10.98 -22.32
C GLN A 240 -36.20 9.57 -22.93
N SER A 241 -37.04 8.61 -22.53
CA SER A 241 -36.96 7.21 -22.95
C SER A 241 -36.82 7.00 -24.47
N PRO A 242 -37.51 7.76 -25.35
CA PRO A 242 -37.36 7.61 -26.80
C PRO A 242 -35.94 7.86 -27.34
N HIS A 243 -35.08 8.56 -26.59
CA HIS A 243 -33.69 8.81 -26.97
C HIS A 243 -32.73 7.67 -26.61
N TYR A 244 -33.22 6.61 -25.96
CA TYR A 244 -32.42 5.50 -25.46
C TYR A 244 -32.84 4.19 -26.13
N SER A 245 -31.86 3.47 -26.69
CA SER A 245 -32.10 2.17 -27.31
C SER A 245 -32.63 1.16 -26.30
N THR A 246 -33.61 0.37 -26.70
CA THR A 246 -34.10 -0.79 -25.96
C THR A 246 -33.23 -2.04 -26.17
N GLN A 247 -32.33 -2.02 -27.15
CA GLN A 247 -31.34 -3.06 -27.39
C GLN A 247 -30.12 -2.89 -26.47
N GLY A 248 -29.33 -3.95 -26.33
CA GLY A 248 -28.07 -3.92 -25.59
C GLY A 248 -27.08 -2.89 -26.15
N VAL A 249 -26.31 -2.28 -25.26
CA VAL A 249 -25.31 -1.25 -25.53
C VAL A 249 -23.91 -1.85 -25.36
N ARG A 250 -23.06 -1.66 -26.37
CA ARG A 250 -21.64 -2.05 -26.26
C ARG A 250 -20.88 -1.07 -25.38
N ILE A 251 -20.40 -1.55 -24.24
CA ILE A 251 -19.55 -0.80 -23.32
C ILE A 251 -18.10 -1.28 -23.51
N ARG A 252 -17.18 -0.38 -23.87
CA ARG A 252 -15.75 -0.70 -23.80
C ARG A 252 -15.27 -0.50 -22.37
N LEU A 253 -14.62 -1.50 -21.79
CA LEU A 253 -13.97 -1.41 -20.48
C LEU A 253 -12.48 -1.10 -20.63
N LEU A 254 -11.82 -0.77 -19.51
CA LEU A 254 -10.39 -0.44 -19.54
C LEU A 254 -9.54 -1.56 -20.15
N LYS A 255 -9.88 -2.82 -19.89
CA LYS A 255 -9.20 -3.98 -20.49
C LYS A 255 -9.32 -4.03 -22.03
N ASP A 256 -10.41 -3.50 -22.59
CA ASP A 256 -10.63 -3.49 -24.04
C ASP A 256 -9.82 -2.37 -24.71
N VAL A 257 -9.36 -1.37 -23.95
CA VAL A 257 -8.52 -0.27 -24.45
C VAL A 257 -7.10 -0.77 -24.76
N TYR A 258 -6.60 -1.69 -23.94
CA TYR A 258 -5.23 -2.21 -24.02
C TYR A 258 -5.19 -3.68 -24.45
N ALA A 259 -6.27 -4.20 -25.04
CA ALA A 259 -6.37 -5.60 -25.45
C ALA A 259 -5.33 -6.00 -26.50
N ASP A 260 -4.93 -5.07 -27.38
CA ASP A 260 -3.93 -5.34 -28.41
C ASP A 260 -2.51 -5.44 -27.84
N GLU A 261 -2.25 -4.79 -26.70
CA GLU A 261 -0.98 -4.80 -25.98
C GLU A 261 -0.90 -5.96 -24.98
N TYR A 262 -1.99 -6.27 -24.29
CA TYR A 262 -2.01 -7.37 -23.32
C TYR A 262 -2.03 -8.75 -23.99
N ASP A 263 -0.89 -9.42 -23.98
CA ASP A 263 -0.72 -10.77 -24.51
C ASP A 263 -0.39 -11.78 -23.39
N PRO A 264 -1.42 -12.36 -22.72
CA PRO A 264 -1.22 -13.29 -21.61
C PRO A 264 -0.58 -14.62 -22.01
N LYS A 265 -0.56 -14.93 -23.31
CA LYS A 265 -0.07 -16.20 -23.84
C LYS A 265 1.32 -16.09 -24.47
N TYR A 266 1.88 -14.88 -24.56
CA TYR A 266 3.14 -14.62 -25.24
C TYR A 266 3.12 -15.10 -26.71
N GLU A 267 1.98 -14.94 -27.39
CA GLU A 267 1.81 -15.26 -28.82
C GLU A 267 2.66 -14.32 -29.69
N LYS A 268 2.83 -13.07 -29.28
CA LYS A 268 3.67 -12.05 -29.89
C LYS A 268 5.05 -12.09 -29.23
N LYS A 269 6.10 -12.10 -30.04
CA LYS A 269 7.47 -11.92 -29.55
C LYS A 269 7.82 -10.43 -29.61
N LEU A 270 8.27 -9.86 -28.49
CA LEU A 270 8.73 -8.47 -28.45
C LEU A 270 10.00 -8.28 -29.29
N SER A 271 10.19 -7.07 -29.79
CA SER A 271 11.31 -6.72 -30.68
C SER A 271 12.66 -6.87 -29.99
N LEU A 272 12.77 -6.49 -28.71
CA LEU A 272 13.98 -6.72 -27.91
C LEU A 272 14.25 -8.21 -27.71
N THR A 273 13.22 -8.96 -27.32
CA THR A 273 13.31 -10.41 -27.08
C THR A 273 13.72 -11.17 -28.35
N ALA A 274 13.16 -10.81 -29.52
CA ALA A 274 13.53 -11.41 -30.80
C ALA A 274 15.00 -11.19 -31.15
N LYS A 275 15.53 -9.98 -30.90
CA LYS A 275 16.96 -9.67 -31.12
C LYS A 275 17.86 -10.44 -30.15
N TYR A 276 17.46 -10.52 -28.89
CA TYR A 276 18.20 -11.25 -27.86
C TYR A 276 18.26 -12.76 -28.17
N GLU A 277 17.14 -13.39 -28.52
CA GLU A 277 17.11 -14.82 -28.85
C GLU A 277 17.88 -15.15 -30.15
N ALA A 278 17.93 -14.22 -31.11
CA ALA A 278 18.73 -14.39 -32.33
C ALA A 278 20.23 -14.47 -32.04
N PHE A 279 20.68 -13.90 -30.92
CA PHE A 279 22.08 -13.85 -30.49
C PHE A 279 22.19 -14.04 -28.98
N LEU A 280 21.78 -15.21 -28.49
CA LEU A 280 21.90 -15.53 -27.06
C LEU A 280 23.35 -15.38 -26.60
N PRO A 281 23.61 -14.69 -25.48
CA PRO A 281 24.97 -14.54 -24.98
C PRO A 281 25.51 -15.89 -24.51
N GLU A 282 26.79 -16.14 -24.77
CA GLU A 282 27.48 -17.24 -24.10
C GLU A 282 27.50 -17.02 -22.58
N CYS A 283 27.50 -18.12 -21.83
CA CYS A 283 27.62 -18.07 -20.38
C CYS A 283 29.01 -17.53 -20.02
N ASN A 284 29.07 -16.36 -19.39
CA ASN A 284 30.30 -15.69 -18.94
C ASN A 284 30.54 -15.87 -17.43
N LEU A 285 29.74 -16.69 -16.76
CA LEU A 285 29.89 -16.98 -15.33
C LEU A 285 30.96 -18.06 -15.11
N PRO A 286 31.85 -17.91 -14.10
CA PRO A 286 32.89 -18.89 -13.81
C PRO A 286 32.30 -20.25 -13.44
N GLU A 287 32.91 -21.35 -13.90
CA GLU A 287 32.39 -22.70 -13.62
C GLU A 287 32.29 -23.05 -12.13
N LYS A 288 33.23 -22.53 -11.33
CA LYS A 288 33.25 -22.69 -9.87
C LYS A 288 32.26 -21.75 -9.14
N GLY A 289 31.55 -20.91 -9.88
CA GLY A 289 30.70 -19.84 -9.38
C GLY A 289 31.48 -18.62 -8.89
N SER A 290 30.82 -17.47 -8.96
CA SER A 290 31.35 -16.21 -8.45
C SER A 290 31.13 -16.02 -6.95
N GLU A 291 31.97 -15.19 -6.34
CA GLU A 291 31.75 -14.66 -5.01
C GLU A 291 30.89 -13.40 -5.06
N TYR A 292 29.86 -13.33 -4.23
CA TYR A 292 28.96 -12.19 -4.11
C TYR A 292 28.93 -11.65 -2.69
N TYR A 293 29.17 -10.37 -2.51
CA TYR A 293 29.21 -9.75 -1.19
C TYR A 293 28.78 -8.29 -1.21
N VAL A 294 28.49 -7.76 -0.03
CA VAL A 294 28.20 -6.35 0.20
C VAL A 294 29.46 -5.69 0.74
N ALA A 295 29.86 -4.58 0.13
CA ALA A 295 30.98 -3.76 0.61
C ALA A 295 30.65 -2.27 0.50
N ASP A 296 31.35 -1.46 1.29
CA ASP A 296 31.26 -0.01 1.18
C ASP A 296 31.86 0.47 -0.14
N PHE A 297 31.14 1.35 -0.83
CA PHE A 297 31.64 2.10 -1.97
C PHE A 297 31.21 3.56 -1.78
N GLU A 298 32.18 4.42 -1.50
CA GLU A 298 31.96 5.86 -1.27
C GLU A 298 30.92 6.14 -0.14
N GLY A 299 30.97 5.35 0.94
CA GLY A 299 30.12 5.54 2.12
C GLY A 299 28.71 4.95 2.03
N MET A 300 28.46 4.09 1.03
CA MET A 300 27.19 3.37 0.85
C MET A 300 27.45 1.88 0.62
N PRO A 301 26.65 0.96 1.20
CA PRO A 301 26.77 -0.46 0.88
C PRO A 301 26.34 -0.72 -0.56
N ARG A 302 27.16 -1.47 -1.30
CA ARG A 302 26.93 -1.84 -2.70
C ARG A 302 27.24 -3.31 -2.93
N LEU A 303 26.65 -3.84 -3.98
CA LEU A 303 26.83 -5.22 -4.40
C LEU A 303 28.12 -5.37 -5.21
N PHE A 304 28.91 -6.36 -4.85
CA PHE A 304 30.12 -6.76 -5.58
C PHE A 304 30.05 -8.21 -6.00
N ARG A 305 30.65 -8.48 -7.16
CA ARG A 305 30.92 -9.83 -7.67
C ARG A 305 32.36 -9.94 -8.15
N ASP A 306 33.09 -10.88 -7.56
CA ASP A 306 34.50 -11.13 -7.88
C ASP A 306 35.35 -9.84 -7.88
N GLY A 307 35.13 -8.95 -6.90
CA GLY A 307 35.82 -7.66 -6.80
C GLY A 307 35.21 -6.50 -7.61
N ASN A 308 34.26 -6.76 -8.51
CA ASN A 308 33.67 -5.76 -9.38
C ASN A 308 32.32 -5.28 -8.85
N LEU A 309 32.08 -3.97 -8.93
CA LEU A 309 30.78 -3.38 -8.62
C LEU A 309 29.72 -3.91 -9.58
N GLU A 310 28.56 -4.32 -9.07
CA GLU A 310 27.49 -4.94 -9.86
C GLU A 310 26.14 -4.25 -9.65
N SER A 311 25.32 -4.23 -10.69
CA SER A 311 23.93 -3.77 -10.60
C SER A 311 23.07 -4.84 -9.94
N GLY A 312 22.28 -4.44 -8.95
CA GLY A 312 21.29 -5.31 -8.29
C GLY A 312 19.90 -5.24 -8.92
N MET A 313 19.74 -4.85 -10.19
CA MET A 313 18.42 -4.91 -10.83
C MET A 313 17.99 -6.37 -10.98
N CYS A 314 16.86 -6.73 -10.38
CA CYS A 314 16.35 -8.09 -10.28
C CYS A 314 14.90 -8.18 -10.79
N MET A 315 14.50 -9.36 -11.26
CA MET A 315 13.10 -9.69 -11.53
C MET A 315 12.70 -10.98 -10.82
N MET A 316 11.41 -11.18 -10.61
CA MET A 316 10.86 -12.45 -10.15
C MET A 316 9.57 -12.76 -10.93
N PRO A 317 9.51 -13.93 -11.58
CA PRO A 317 8.27 -14.40 -12.19
C PRO A 317 7.14 -14.52 -11.17
N GLU A 318 5.90 -14.50 -11.65
CA GLU A 318 4.72 -14.81 -10.86
C GLU A 318 4.90 -16.16 -10.15
N CYS A 319 4.58 -16.20 -8.85
CA CYS A 319 4.72 -17.40 -8.03
C CYS A 319 3.97 -18.63 -8.59
N ALA A 320 2.90 -18.43 -9.36
CA ALA A 320 2.07 -19.49 -9.94
C ALA A 320 2.53 -19.97 -11.33
N ALA A 321 3.58 -19.34 -11.90
CA ALA A 321 3.99 -19.56 -13.27
C ALA A 321 4.46 -20.99 -13.53
N SER A 322 4.13 -21.51 -14.70
CA SER A 322 4.70 -22.74 -15.24
C SER A 322 6.18 -22.56 -15.62
N ASN A 323 6.86 -23.67 -15.91
CA ASN A 323 8.21 -23.64 -16.46
C ASN A 323 8.31 -22.79 -17.75
N LEU A 324 7.30 -22.85 -18.62
CA LEU A 324 7.22 -22.02 -19.81
C LEU A 324 6.95 -20.55 -19.46
N GLY A 325 6.08 -20.29 -18.48
CA GLY A 325 5.82 -18.93 -17.99
C GLY A 325 7.06 -18.25 -17.43
N VAL A 326 7.88 -18.99 -16.66
CA VAL A 326 9.18 -18.53 -16.16
C VAL A 326 10.16 -18.26 -17.29
N PHE A 327 10.31 -19.20 -18.22
CA PHE A 327 11.17 -19.00 -19.39
C PHE A 327 10.79 -17.73 -20.16
N ASN A 328 9.50 -17.54 -20.42
CA ASN A 328 8.97 -16.42 -21.20
C ASN A 328 9.19 -15.05 -20.54
N SER A 329 9.00 -14.94 -19.21
CA SER A 329 9.23 -13.66 -18.53
C SER A 329 10.72 -13.37 -18.32
N VAL A 330 11.52 -14.39 -18.01
CA VAL A 330 12.98 -14.22 -17.83
C VAL A 330 13.64 -13.77 -19.12
N ARG A 331 13.29 -14.34 -20.29
CA ARG A 331 13.90 -13.92 -21.57
C ARG A 331 13.61 -12.46 -21.93
N ASP A 332 12.43 -11.94 -21.58
CA ASP A 332 12.06 -10.54 -21.86
C ASP A 332 12.90 -9.59 -21.00
N PHE A 333 13.04 -9.90 -19.70
CA PHE A 333 13.87 -9.13 -18.78
C PHE A 333 15.37 -9.23 -19.11
N ALA A 334 15.84 -10.41 -19.53
CA ALA A 334 17.21 -10.61 -20.00
C ALA A 334 17.49 -9.79 -21.26
N ALA A 335 16.55 -9.75 -22.21
CA ALA A 335 16.63 -8.87 -23.38
C ALA A 335 16.63 -7.38 -23.00
N ALA A 336 16.00 -7.02 -21.89
CA ALA A 336 16.07 -5.69 -21.28
C ALA A 336 17.33 -5.49 -20.38
N GLY A 337 18.27 -6.43 -20.37
CA GLY A 337 19.54 -6.31 -19.64
C GLY A 337 19.42 -6.49 -18.13
N VAL A 338 18.41 -7.23 -17.64
CA VAL A 338 18.23 -7.58 -16.23
C VAL A 338 18.63 -9.05 -16.04
N ASP A 339 19.75 -9.29 -15.36
CA ASP A 339 20.30 -10.64 -15.20
C ASP A 339 20.00 -11.29 -13.85
N TYR A 340 19.64 -10.51 -12.82
CA TYR A 340 19.24 -11.12 -11.54
C TYR A 340 17.81 -11.62 -11.62
N VAL A 341 17.62 -12.86 -11.19
CA VAL A 341 16.31 -13.52 -11.14
C VAL A 341 16.13 -14.11 -9.76
N SER A 342 15.04 -13.81 -9.08
CA SER A 342 14.64 -14.59 -7.93
C SER A 342 13.56 -15.59 -8.31
N GLU A 343 13.66 -16.79 -7.74
CA GLU A 343 12.64 -17.83 -7.86
C GLU A 343 12.35 -18.43 -6.48
N ILE A 344 11.09 -18.77 -6.23
CA ILE A 344 10.63 -19.29 -4.95
C ILE A 344 10.30 -20.78 -5.03
N PHE A 345 10.88 -21.55 -4.10
CA PHE A 345 10.66 -22.98 -3.96
C PHE A 345 9.80 -23.27 -2.74
N TRP A 346 8.70 -24.01 -2.95
CA TRP A 346 7.66 -24.24 -1.94
C TRP A 346 7.61 -25.71 -1.50
N PRO A 347 8.02 -26.07 -0.28
CA PRO A 347 7.84 -27.44 0.20
C PRO A 347 6.38 -27.92 0.22
N TRP A 348 5.42 -27.00 0.41
CA TRP A 348 4.01 -27.35 0.65
C TRP A 348 3.01 -26.83 -0.39
N LEU A 349 2.82 -25.50 -0.49
CA LEU A 349 1.72 -24.89 -1.23
C LEU A 349 1.88 -25.09 -2.74
N SER A 350 0.91 -25.78 -3.35
CA SER A 350 0.74 -25.84 -4.79
C SER A 350 -0.19 -24.73 -5.26
N TRP A 351 0.33 -23.81 -6.07
CA TRP A 351 -0.40 -22.69 -6.65
C TRP A 351 -0.01 -22.56 -8.12
N GLY A 352 -0.99 -22.74 -9.02
CA GLY A 352 -0.69 -22.87 -10.44
C GLY A 352 0.26 -24.03 -10.72
N GLU A 353 1.30 -23.77 -11.51
CA GLU A 353 2.35 -24.74 -11.87
C GLU A 353 3.69 -24.38 -11.19
N ASN A 354 3.63 -23.82 -9.97
CA ASN A 354 4.81 -23.48 -9.19
C ASN A 354 5.68 -24.69 -8.84
N CYS A 355 6.95 -24.44 -8.51
CA CYS A 355 7.85 -25.50 -8.03
C CYS A 355 7.54 -25.85 -6.56
N SER A 356 6.57 -26.74 -6.37
CA SER A 356 6.08 -27.16 -5.05
C SER A 356 6.25 -28.66 -4.75
N GLN A 357 6.04 -29.08 -3.49
CA GLN A 357 5.97 -30.48 -3.06
C GLN A 357 7.23 -31.33 -3.32
N TRP A 358 8.41 -30.69 -3.30
CA TRP A 358 9.69 -31.36 -3.57
C TRP A 358 10.35 -31.92 -2.30
N TRP A 359 9.84 -31.63 -1.09
CA TRP A 359 10.35 -32.22 0.16
C TRP A 359 9.55 -33.49 0.52
N LEU A 360 10.05 -34.65 0.10
CA LEU A 360 9.31 -35.91 0.06
C LEU A 360 9.26 -36.65 1.42
N ALA A 361 10.34 -36.58 2.19
CA ALA A 361 10.49 -37.14 3.53
C ALA A 361 11.73 -36.53 4.22
N PRO A 362 12.01 -36.82 5.51
CA PRO A 362 13.27 -36.40 6.13
C PRO A 362 14.48 -36.86 5.30
N GLY A 363 15.34 -35.91 4.90
CA GLY A 363 16.52 -36.15 4.07
C GLY A 363 16.23 -36.65 2.64
N LYS A 364 14.98 -36.61 2.16
CA LYS A 364 14.60 -37.03 0.79
C LYS A 364 13.94 -35.88 0.05
N TYR A 365 14.54 -35.49 -1.08
CA TYR A 365 14.14 -34.35 -1.89
C TYR A 365 14.00 -34.73 -3.37
N ASP A 366 13.05 -34.11 -4.07
CA ASP A 366 12.92 -34.15 -5.53
C ASP A 366 13.78 -33.03 -6.13
N PHE A 367 15.10 -33.22 -6.10
CA PHE A 367 16.04 -32.27 -6.72
C PHE A 367 15.81 -32.09 -8.23
N PRO A 368 15.52 -33.13 -9.03
CA PRO A 368 15.20 -32.95 -10.45
C PRO A 368 14.08 -31.93 -10.71
N LYS A 369 13.06 -31.84 -9.85
CA LYS A 369 12.01 -30.84 -9.98
C LYS A 369 12.51 -29.40 -9.78
N ILE A 370 13.37 -29.17 -8.78
CA ILE A 370 14.01 -27.87 -8.52
C ILE A 370 14.93 -27.52 -9.69
N GLU A 371 15.77 -28.46 -10.12
CA GLU A 371 16.74 -28.28 -11.20
C GLU A 371 16.05 -28.00 -12.54
N ALA A 372 14.92 -28.66 -12.83
CA ALA A 372 14.13 -28.38 -14.03
C ALA A 372 13.60 -26.94 -14.06
N ARG A 373 13.25 -26.36 -12.90
CA ARG A 373 12.85 -24.95 -12.79
C ARG A 373 14.04 -24.02 -13.02
N LEU A 374 15.18 -24.28 -12.38
CA LEU A 374 16.41 -23.50 -12.56
C LEU A 374 16.91 -23.55 -14.01
N GLN A 375 16.83 -24.73 -14.64
CA GLN A 375 17.20 -24.93 -16.03
C GLN A 375 16.43 -24.00 -16.97
N LYS A 376 15.14 -23.77 -16.72
CA LYS A 376 14.32 -22.87 -17.55
C LYS A 376 14.71 -21.40 -17.42
N ILE A 377 15.19 -20.99 -16.25
CA ILE A 377 15.75 -19.65 -16.04
C ILE A 377 17.05 -19.51 -16.86
N ILE A 378 17.93 -20.51 -16.80
CA ILE A 378 19.23 -20.49 -17.50
C ILE A 378 19.08 -20.61 -19.01
N GLU A 379 18.13 -21.41 -19.50
CA GLU A 379 17.79 -21.45 -20.93
C GLU A 379 17.31 -20.10 -21.45
N ALA A 380 16.57 -19.36 -20.63
CA ALA A 380 16.08 -18.02 -20.96
C ALA A 380 17.17 -16.95 -20.84
N ASN A 381 18.12 -17.11 -19.91
CA ASN A 381 19.29 -16.25 -19.75
C ASN A 381 20.50 -17.08 -19.27
N PRO A 382 21.46 -17.40 -20.16
CA PRO A 382 22.67 -18.15 -19.78
C PRO A 382 23.50 -17.48 -18.68
N ASN A 383 23.36 -16.17 -18.51
CA ASN A 383 24.07 -15.35 -17.52
C ASN A 383 23.20 -14.97 -16.31
N ALA A 384 22.06 -15.67 -16.11
CA ALA A 384 21.20 -15.45 -14.96
C ALA A 384 21.95 -15.59 -13.64
N LYS A 385 21.76 -14.62 -12.75
CA LYS A 385 22.25 -14.58 -11.36
C LYS A 385 21.07 -14.83 -10.42
N ILE A 386 20.93 -16.06 -9.96
CA ILE A 386 19.72 -16.56 -9.33
C ILE A 386 19.78 -16.34 -7.82
N LEU A 387 18.76 -15.68 -7.27
CA LEU A 387 18.46 -15.65 -5.85
C LEU A 387 17.45 -16.77 -5.54
N VAL A 388 17.93 -17.84 -4.92
CA VAL A 388 17.11 -19.01 -4.57
C VAL A 388 16.33 -18.70 -3.30
N ARG A 389 15.04 -18.38 -3.43
CA ARG A 389 14.14 -18.16 -2.30
C ARG A 389 13.55 -19.48 -1.85
N CYS A 390 13.78 -19.88 -0.60
CA CYS A 390 13.23 -21.12 -0.04
C CYS A 390 12.29 -20.81 1.13
N LYS A 391 11.05 -21.29 1.02
CA LYS A 391 10.04 -21.08 2.06
C LYS A 391 10.12 -22.16 3.15
N MET A 392 10.21 -21.76 4.41
CA MET A 392 10.19 -22.61 5.60
C MET A 392 8.75 -23.00 5.99
N ASN A 393 7.99 -23.54 5.04
CA ASN A 393 6.73 -24.24 5.32
C ASN A 393 6.96 -25.75 5.20
N VAL A 394 6.05 -26.55 5.77
CA VAL A 394 6.23 -28.01 5.87
C VAL A 394 5.20 -28.77 5.03
N PRO A 395 5.62 -29.86 4.39
CA PRO A 395 4.76 -30.70 3.56
C PRO A 395 3.73 -31.49 4.38
N GLN A 396 2.75 -32.06 3.70
CA GLN A 396 1.63 -32.79 4.33
C GLN A 396 2.09 -33.98 5.21
N TRP A 397 3.17 -34.67 4.85
CA TRP A 397 3.67 -35.78 5.68
C TRP A 397 4.14 -35.29 7.04
N TRP A 398 4.74 -34.10 7.12
CA TRP A 398 5.22 -33.51 8.36
C TRP A 398 4.03 -33.13 9.25
N LEU A 399 3.03 -32.46 8.66
CA LEU A 399 1.80 -32.07 9.37
C LEU A 399 1.08 -33.29 9.96
N LYS A 400 1.04 -34.41 9.23
CA LYS A 400 0.45 -35.68 9.69
C LYS A 400 1.26 -36.32 10.81
N GLN A 401 2.59 -36.22 10.76
CA GLN A 401 3.49 -36.81 11.75
C GLN A 401 3.54 -36.00 13.05
N TYR A 402 3.44 -34.68 12.96
CA TYR A 402 3.60 -33.74 14.09
C TYR A 402 2.41 -32.79 14.26
N PRO A 403 1.16 -33.29 14.43
CA PRO A 403 -0.01 -32.43 14.57
C PRO A 403 0.01 -31.56 15.83
N GLY A 404 0.79 -31.95 16.85
CA GLY A 404 0.96 -31.19 18.09
C GLY A 404 1.84 -29.94 17.97
N GLU A 405 2.53 -29.75 16.84
CA GLU A 405 3.42 -28.62 16.58
C GLU A 405 2.70 -27.44 15.88
N LEU A 406 1.41 -27.60 15.56
CA LEU A 406 0.60 -26.54 14.96
C LEU A 406 0.29 -25.46 16.00
N GLY A 407 0.26 -24.21 15.55
CA GLY A 407 -0.26 -23.14 16.37
C GLY A 407 -1.79 -23.22 16.49
N THR A 408 -2.36 -22.59 17.52
CA THR A 408 -3.81 -22.59 17.76
C THR A 408 -4.36 -21.21 18.12
N SER A 409 -5.58 -20.93 17.68
CA SER A 409 -6.30 -19.71 18.07
C SER A 409 -6.72 -19.80 19.54
N ALA A 410 -7.20 -18.69 20.11
CA ALA A 410 -7.73 -18.68 21.47
C ALA A 410 -8.96 -19.59 21.62
N GLU A 411 -9.68 -19.83 20.53
CA GLU A 411 -10.86 -20.69 20.42
C GLU A 411 -10.50 -22.16 20.13
N GLY A 412 -9.20 -22.48 20.01
CA GLY A 412 -8.71 -23.84 19.79
C GLY A 412 -8.69 -24.29 18.33
N LYS A 413 -8.81 -23.37 17.36
CA LYS A 413 -8.66 -23.70 15.94
C LYS A 413 -7.18 -23.77 15.57
N ASN A 414 -6.75 -24.90 15.01
CA ASN A 414 -5.37 -25.06 14.54
C ASN A 414 -5.08 -24.21 13.30
N SER A 415 -3.85 -23.69 13.21
CA SER A 415 -3.30 -23.15 11.96
C SER A 415 -3.07 -24.27 10.94
N VAL A 416 -2.94 -23.88 9.67
CA VAL A 416 -2.65 -24.80 8.55
C VAL A 416 -1.18 -25.22 8.46
N GLN A 417 -0.32 -24.62 9.28
CA GLN A 417 1.12 -24.79 9.31
C GLN A 417 1.65 -24.65 10.76
N PRO A 418 2.89 -25.08 11.06
CA PRO A 418 3.43 -25.12 12.41
C PRO A 418 3.50 -23.76 13.09
N SER A 419 3.47 -23.78 14.42
CA SER A 419 3.83 -22.62 15.23
C SER A 419 5.24 -22.16 14.91
N LEU A 420 5.47 -20.85 14.82
CA LEU A 420 6.84 -20.30 14.73
C LEU A 420 7.64 -20.58 16.01
N ALA A 421 6.97 -20.95 17.11
CA ALA A 421 7.60 -21.34 18.36
C ALA A 421 7.93 -22.85 18.45
N SER A 422 7.73 -23.62 17.36
CA SER A 422 8.07 -25.04 17.30
C SER A 422 9.56 -25.25 17.03
N ASP A 423 10.30 -25.71 18.05
CA ASP A 423 11.70 -26.11 17.90
C ASP A 423 11.87 -27.24 16.88
N ARG A 424 10.89 -28.15 16.80
CA ARG A 424 10.90 -29.26 15.83
C ARG A 424 10.82 -28.75 14.40
N TRP A 425 9.87 -27.85 14.13
CA TRP A 425 9.75 -27.19 12.82
C TRP A 425 11.05 -26.47 12.46
N LEU A 426 11.61 -25.71 13.40
CA LEU A 426 12.82 -24.94 13.16
C LEU A 426 14.00 -25.84 12.78
N VAL A 427 14.24 -26.91 13.54
CA VAL A 427 15.31 -27.87 13.25
C VAL A 427 15.10 -28.56 11.90
N ASP A 428 13.90 -29.08 11.63
CA ASP A 428 13.63 -29.86 10.42
C ASP A 428 13.68 -28.97 9.15
N CYS A 429 13.07 -27.79 9.19
CA CYS A 429 13.12 -26.84 8.06
C CYS A 429 14.54 -26.32 7.83
N SER A 430 15.30 -26.03 8.88
CA SER A 430 16.67 -25.55 8.69
C SER A 430 17.65 -26.64 8.26
N GLN A 431 17.38 -27.92 8.60
CA GLN A 431 18.10 -29.04 7.98
C GLN A 431 17.77 -29.13 6.48
N MET A 432 16.50 -28.98 6.10
CA MET A 432 16.12 -28.91 4.68
C MET A 432 16.82 -27.76 3.95
N LEU A 433 16.92 -26.58 4.56
CA LEU A 433 17.65 -25.44 3.96
C LEU A 433 19.12 -25.78 3.72
N TYR A 434 19.78 -26.41 4.68
CA TYR A 434 21.16 -26.86 4.53
C TYR A 434 21.31 -27.89 3.40
N ASP A 435 20.46 -28.91 3.36
CA ASP A 435 20.55 -29.99 2.38
C ASP A 435 20.32 -29.47 0.95
N VAL A 436 19.31 -28.61 0.74
CA VAL A 436 19.03 -28.00 -0.56
C VAL A 436 20.15 -27.06 -0.99
N THR A 437 20.64 -26.21 -0.08
CA THR A 437 21.76 -25.30 -0.38
C THR A 437 22.99 -26.11 -0.78
N ARG A 438 23.37 -27.11 0.01
CA ARG A 438 24.53 -27.97 -0.25
C ARG A 438 24.39 -28.72 -1.57
N HIS A 439 23.21 -29.24 -1.89
CA HIS A 439 22.98 -29.92 -3.19
C HIS A 439 23.20 -28.96 -4.36
N LEU A 440 22.59 -27.77 -4.31
CA LEU A 440 22.66 -26.79 -5.38
C LEU A 440 24.09 -26.26 -5.59
N GLU A 441 24.82 -25.98 -4.51
CA GLU A 441 26.22 -25.54 -4.56
C GLU A 441 27.17 -26.62 -5.12
N ASN A 442 26.80 -27.90 -5.02
CA ASN A 442 27.56 -29.02 -5.61
C ASN A 442 27.04 -29.46 -7.00
N SER A 443 26.07 -28.74 -7.55
CA SER A 443 25.49 -29.03 -8.87
C SER A 443 26.07 -28.15 -9.97
N ARG A 444 25.76 -28.45 -11.23
CA ARG A 444 26.10 -27.57 -12.37
C ARG A 444 25.47 -26.18 -12.30
N TYR A 445 24.42 -26.01 -11.48
CA TYR A 445 23.68 -24.76 -11.32
C TYR A 445 24.39 -23.76 -10.41
N ALA A 446 25.37 -24.20 -9.61
CA ALA A 446 26.10 -23.37 -8.65
C ALA A 446 26.70 -22.10 -9.29
N ARG A 447 27.14 -22.20 -10.55
CA ARG A 447 27.70 -21.05 -11.30
C ARG A 447 26.70 -19.91 -11.51
N ASN A 448 25.41 -20.23 -11.61
CA ASN A 448 24.32 -19.27 -11.79
C ASN A 448 23.69 -18.82 -10.48
N ILE A 449 24.08 -19.37 -9.32
CA ILE A 449 23.49 -18.98 -8.03
C ILE A 449 24.27 -17.80 -7.45
N ALA A 450 23.57 -16.68 -7.24
CA ALA A 450 24.13 -15.49 -6.60
C ALA A 450 23.87 -15.45 -5.09
N GLY A 451 22.83 -16.13 -4.64
CA GLY A 451 22.47 -16.13 -3.23
C GLY A 451 21.17 -16.83 -2.91
N TYR A 452 20.79 -16.74 -1.65
CA TYR A 452 19.65 -17.42 -1.06
C TYR A 452 18.77 -16.43 -0.29
N VAL A 453 17.45 -16.59 -0.39
CA VAL A 453 16.49 -15.80 0.39
C VAL A 453 15.72 -16.74 1.31
N ILE A 454 15.85 -16.52 2.62
CA ILE A 454 15.15 -17.31 3.63
C ILE A 454 13.80 -16.64 3.89
N ALA A 455 12.74 -17.41 3.70
CA ALA A 455 11.38 -16.92 3.79
C ALA A 455 10.58 -17.81 4.75
N GLY A 456 9.80 -17.22 5.66
CA GLY A 456 9.05 -17.94 6.68
C GLY A 456 7.62 -17.43 6.85
N GLY A 457 6.83 -18.10 7.67
CA GLY A 457 5.46 -17.67 7.97
C GLY A 457 4.48 -17.70 6.79
N GLU A 458 3.31 -17.12 7.02
CA GLU A 458 2.13 -17.26 6.16
C GLU A 458 2.35 -16.69 4.75
N THR A 459 2.82 -15.45 4.66
CA THR A 459 3.04 -14.75 3.38
C THR A 459 4.43 -14.96 2.79
N SER A 460 5.29 -15.76 3.45
CA SER A 460 6.74 -15.86 3.20
C SER A 460 7.55 -14.68 3.78
N GLU A 461 6.89 -13.69 4.39
CA GLU A 461 7.50 -12.51 4.99
C GLU A 461 7.52 -12.57 6.53
N TRP A 462 7.47 -13.78 7.12
CA TRP A 462 7.49 -14.06 8.56
C TRP A 462 6.24 -13.70 9.36
N PHE A 463 5.10 -13.53 8.68
CA PHE A 463 3.81 -13.39 9.33
C PHE A 463 3.46 -14.68 10.08
N TRP A 464 3.12 -14.58 11.37
CA TRP A 464 2.75 -15.73 12.19
C TRP A 464 1.51 -16.42 11.60
N TRP A 465 1.54 -17.74 11.43
CA TRP A 465 0.42 -18.47 10.85
C TRP A 465 -0.87 -18.27 11.63
N GLY A 466 -1.96 -17.92 10.93
CA GLY A 466 -3.28 -17.71 11.56
C GLY A 466 -3.50 -16.30 12.13
N TRP A 467 -2.53 -15.39 11.97
CA TRP A 467 -2.62 -14.01 12.47
C TRP A 467 -3.86 -13.25 11.95
N SER A 468 -4.30 -13.56 10.73
CA SER A 468 -5.43 -12.93 10.04
C SER A 468 -6.78 -13.36 10.61
N GLU A 469 -6.82 -14.47 11.36
CA GLU A 469 -8.02 -15.00 12.00
C GLU A 469 -8.22 -14.46 13.43
N GLY A 470 -7.25 -13.72 13.96
CA GLY A 470 -7.29 -13.14 15.30
C GLY A 470 -5.96 -13.25 16.04
N LYS A 471 -5.99 -13.01 17.35
CA LYS A 471 -4.79 -13.14 18.18
C LYS A 471 -4.30 -14.60 18.18
N PHE A 472 -3.02 -14.79 17.94
CA PHE A 472 -2.33 -16.08 17.85
C PHE A 472 -0.97 -15.96 18.58
N ASP A 473 -0.25 -17.01 18.98
CA ASP A 473 -0.53 -18.45 19.02
C ASP A 473 -0.75 -18.89 20.48
N TYR A 474 -1.79 -19.67 20.76
CA TYR A 474 -2.12 -20.20 22.11
C TYR A 474 -1.83 -21.70 22.27
N SER A 475 -1.13 -22.32 21.33
CA SER A 475 -0.80 -23.74 21.34
C SER A 475 0.05 -24.11 22.55
N GLN A 476 0.04 -25.40 22.93
CA GLN A 476 0.87 -25.87 24.03
C GLN A 476 2.37 -25.70 23.73
N VAL A 477 2.77 -25.78 22.47
CA VAL A 477 4.15 -25.52 22.02
C VAL A 477 4.53 -24.07 22.25
N ALA A 478 3.69 -23.11 21.85
CA ALA A 478 3.92 -21.69 22.12
C ALA A 478 3.95 -21.38 23.63
N VAL A 479 3.05 -21.98 24.43
CA VAL A 479 3.05 -21.82 25.89
C VAL A 479 4.36 -22.32 26.50
N ASN A 480 4.87 -23.47 26.06
CA ASN A 480 6.12 -24.04 26.54
C ASN A 480 7.31 -23.14 26.17
N ALA A 481 7.39 -22.71 24.91
CA ALA A 481 8.44 -21.83 24.41
C ALA A 481 8.44 -20.47 25.15
N PHE A 482 7.26 -19.90 25.41
CA PHE A 482 7.13 -18.65 26.16
C PHE A 482 7.63 -18.80 27.61
N ARG A 483 7.29 -19.90 28.29
CA ARG A 483 7.79 -20.17 29.65
C ARG A 483 9.31 -20.35 29.68
N GLN A 484 9.89 -21.01 28.69
CA GLN A 484 11.35 -21.11 28.57
C GLN A 484 11.99 -19.74 28.34
N TRP A 485 11.39 -18.91 27.50
CA TRP A 485 11.83 -17.53 27.29
C TRP A 485 11.81 -16.71 28.59
N LEU A 486 10.71 -16.79 29.36
CA LEU A 486 10.59 -16.14 30.68
C LEU A 486 11.64 -16.67 31.65
N SER A 487 11.93 -17.97 31.61
CA SER A 487 12.94 -18.59 32.48
C SER A 487 14.34 -18.06 32.17
N ARG A 488 14.68 -17.87 30.90
CA ARG A 488 15.94 -17.24 30.48
C ARG A 488 16.02 -15.78 30.93
N LYS A 489 14.91 -15.03 30.81
CA LYS A 489 14.86 -13.60 31.16
C LYS A 489 14.93 -13.34 32.67
N TYR A 490 14.14 -14.05 33.46
CA TYR A 490 13.94 -13.74 34.88
C TYR A 490 14.69 -14.67 35.84
N SER A 491 15.03 -15.89 35.40
CA SER A 491 15.71 -16.94 36.19
C SER A 491 14.98 -17.45 37.44
N THR A 492 14.10 -16.66 38.07
CA THR A 492 13.39 -16.98 39.32
C THR A 492 11.95 -16.50 39.27
N ASP A 493 11.05 -17.20 39.98
CA ASP A 493 9.64 -16.80 40.10
C ASP A 493 9.49 -15.40 40.70
N LYS A 494 10.29 -15.06 41.73
CA LYS A 494 10.24 -13.75 42.39
C LYS A 494 10.42 -12.59 41.40
N LYS A 495 11.43 -12.67 40.52
CA LYS A 495 11.68 -11.64 39.50
C LYS A 495 10.54 -11.52 38.49
N LEU A 496 9.93 -12.65 38.11
CA LEU A 496 8.74 -12.64 37.24
C LEU A 496 7.54 -11.99 37.95
N GLN A 497 7.28 -12.36 39.21
CA GLN A 497 6.19 -11.82 40.02
C GLN A 497 6.30 -10.31 40.19
N GLU A 498 7.53 -9.80 40.46
CA GLU A 498 7.83 -8.38 40.52
C GLU A 498 7.60 -7.68 39.17
N ALA A 499 8.07 -8.27 38.06
CA ALA A 499 7.92 -7.68 36.73
C ALA A 499 6.48 -7.67 36.20
N TRP A 500 5.68 -8.69 36.57
CA TRP A 500 4.29 -8.82 36.13
C TRP A 500 3.28 -8.25 37.12
N ASN A 501 3.73 -7.79 38.29
CA ASN A 501 2.86 -7.38 39.38
C ASN A 501 1.80 -8.45 39.74
N ASP A 502 2.22 -9.73 39.73
CA ASP A 502 1.37 -10.87 40.03
C ASP A 502 2.10 -11.78 41.05
N PRO A 503 1.75 -11.75 42.34
CA PRO A 503 2.42 -12.57 43.35
C PRO A 503 2.14 -14.08 43.22
N LYS A 504 1.20 -14.50 42.36
CA LYS A 504 0.81 -15.91 42.19
C LYS A 504 1.42 -16.56 40.95
N VAL A 505 1.99 -15.78 40.03
CA VAL A 505 2.63 -16.34 38.84
C VAL A 505 3.94 -17.04 39.19
N THR A 506 4.24 -18.11 38.49
CA THR A 506 5.55 -18.79 38.51
C THR A 506 5.99 -19.01 37.07
N LEU A 507 7.27 -19.26 36.85
CA LEU A 507 7.83 -19.65 35.55
C LEU A 507 7.11 -20.87 34.95
N LYS A 508 6.60 -21.77 35.81
CA LYS A 508 5.84 -22.96 35.40
C LYS A 508 4.35 -22.67 35.12
N THR A 509 3.75 -21.66 35.75
CA THR A 509 2.32 -21.36 35.65
C THR A 509 1.99 -20.18 34.74
N ALA A 510 3.00 -19.41 34.32
CA ALA A 510 2.85 -18.29 33.39
C ALA A 510 2.04 -18.70 32.15
N LYS A 511 1.12 -17.83 31.72
CA LYS A 511 0.23 -18.05 30.58
C LYS A 511 0.50 -16.99 29.53
N ILE A 512 0.31 -17.37 28.26
CA ILE A 512 0.17 -16.40 27.18
C ILE A 512 -1.00 -15.46 27.53
N PRO A 513 -0.86 -14.13 27.36
CA PRO A 513 -1.92 -13.20 27.71
C PRO A 513 -3.16 -13.45 26.86
N SER A 514 -4.33 -13.45 27.49
CA SER A 514 -5.62 -13.69 26.81
C SER A 514 -5.92 -12.60 25.78
N VAL A 515 -6.83 -12.88 24.86
CA VAL A 515 -7.29 -11.90 23.85
C VAL A 515 -7.78 -10.60 24.49
N ALA A 516 -8.48 -10.71 25.64
CA ALA A 516 -8.97 -9.55 26.37
C ALA A 516 -7.82 -8.71 26.95
N GLU A 517 -6.86 -9.34 27.64
CA GLU A 517 -5.68 -8.64 28.18
C GLU A 517 -4.86 -7.98 27.07
N ARG A 518 -4.71 -8.64 25.92
CA ARG A 518 -3.99 -8.10 24.74
C ARG A 518 -4.69 -6.91 24.07
N ARG A 519 -5.95 -6.63 24.41
CA ARG A 519 -6.74 -5.49 23.90
C ARG A 519 -6.95 -4.40 24.95
N GLU A 520 -6.57 -4.67 26.20
CA GLU A 520 -6.84 -3.76 27.31
C GLU A 520 -5.99 -2.48 27.20
N THR A 521 -6.62 -1.35 27.49
CA THR A 521 -5.99 -0.03 27.50
C THR A 521 -6.14 0.62 28.87
N GLY A 522 -5.19 1.47 29.24
CA GLY A 522 -5.26 2.27 30.47
C GLY A 522 -6.34 3.35 30.39
N LYS A 523 -6.37 4.23 31.40
CA LYS A 523 -7.29 5.39 31.43
C LYS A 523 -7.13 6.31 30.21
N ASP A 524 -5.95 6.29 29.60
CA ASP A 524 -5.57 7.01 28.39
C ASP A 524 -6.17 6.43 27.09
N LYS A 525 -6.67 5.19 27.11
CA LYS A 525 -7.26 4.48 25.96
C LYS A 525 -6.30 4.24 24.79
N VAL A 526 -4.98 4.32 24.99
CA VAL A 526 -3.96 4.18 23.95
C VAL A 526 -2.92 3.11 24.30
N PHE A 527 -2.41 3.14 25.53
CA PHE A 527 -1.32 2.29 26.02
C PHE A 527 -1.83 1.19 26.94
N THR A 528 -1.04 0.13 27.07
CA THR A 528 -1.34 -0.99 27.97
C THR A 528 -1.27 -0.53 29.43
N PRO A 529 -2.27 -0.88 30.28
CA PRO A 529 -2.28 -0.51 31.70
C PRO A 529 -1.05 -1.02 32.45
N THR A 530 -0.49 -0.19 33.34
CA THR A 530 0.67 -0.56 34.18
C THR A 530 0.50 -1.89 34.90
N ALA A 531 -0.72 -2.21 35.35
CA ALA A 531 -1.02 -3.43 36.10
C ALA A 531 -0.74 -4.74 35.34
N ILE A 532 -0.83 -4.74 34.00
CA ILE A 532 -0.59 -5.94 33.16
C ILE A 532 0.54 -5.75 32.14
N ARG A 533 1.18 -4.57 32.15
CA ARG A 533 2.13 -4.13 31.11
C ARG A 533 3.31 -5.06 30.94
N GLY A 534 3.90 -5.54 32.05
CA GLY A 534 5.04 -6.46 32.00
C GLY A 534 4.72 -7.72 31.21
N LYS A 535 3.56 -8.33 31.49
CA LYS A 535 3.07 -9.54 30.80
C LYS A 535 2.83 -9.32 29.31
N ILE A 536 2.25 -8.19 28.91
CA ILE A 536 1.98 -7.87 27.50
C ILE A 536 3.28 -7.58 26.73
N VAL A 537 4.14 -6.73 27.28
CA VAL A 537 5.43 -6.37 26.66
C VAL A 537 6.31 -7.61 26.51
N ASP A 538 6.36 -8.47 27.53
CA ASP A 538 7.12 -9.73 27.48
C ASP A 538 6.62 -10.66 26.39
N TYR A 539 5.31 -10.80 26.24
CA TYR A 539 4.77 -11.64 25.18
C TYR A 539 5.06 -11.06 23.79
N ARG A 540 4.96 -9.74 23.61
CA ARG A 540 5.34 -9.09 22.34
C ARG A 540 6.81 -9.30 22.00
N ARG A 541 7.70 -9.16 22.99
CA ARG A 541 9.13 -9.46 22.81
C ARG A 541 9.39 -10.91 22.50
N PHE A 542 8.73 -11.84 23.20
CA PHE A 542 8.81 -13.26 22.89
C PHE A 542 8.43 -13.53 21.42
N MET A 543 7.37 -12.92 20.90
CA MET A 543 6.98 -13.09 19.50
C MET A 543 8.08 -12.58 18.55
N SER A 544 8.60 -11.38 18.78
CA SER A 544 9.67 -10.81 17.94
C SER A 544 10.97 -11.61 18.02
N ASP A 545 11.39 -12.01 19.22
CA ASP A 545 12.57 -12.85 19.44
C ASP A 545 12.40 -14.21 18.74
N THR A 546 11.23 -14.82 18.82
CA THR A 546 10.96 -16.11 18.17
C THR A 546 11.07 -16.00 16.65
N THR A 547 10.51 -14.94 16.06
CA THR A 547 10.64 -14.67 14.62
C THR A 547 12.11 -14.48 14.21
N VAL A 548 12.83 -13.59 14.90
CA VAL A 548 14.22 -13.26 14.56
C VAL A 548 15.16 -14.44 14.79
N ASN A 549 15.00 -15.19 15.88
CA ASN A 549 15.80 -16.37 16.15
C ASN A 549 15.60 -17.45 15.09
N SER A 550 14.35 -17.68 14.66
CA SER A 550 14.04 -18.65 13.59
C SER A 550 14.70 -18.26 12.26
N LEU A 551 14.61 -16.98 11.91
CA LEU A 551 15.25 -16.39 10.74
C LEU A 551 16.77 -16.56 10.80
N ILE A 552 17.41 -16.12 11.90
CA ILE A 552 18.87 -16.19 12.05
C ILE A 552 19.36 -17.63 12.03
N TYR A 553 18.61 -18.56 12.64
CA TYR A 553 18.97 -19.98 12.62
C TYR A 553 18.93 -20.54 11.19
N GLY A 554 17.89 -20.24 10.41
CA GLY A 554 17.83 -20.62 8.99
C GLY A 554 18.97 -20.01 8.16
N VAL A 555 19.27 -18.73 8.36
CA VAL A 555 20.39 -18.03 7.69
C VAL A 555 21.73 -18.69 7.99
N LYS A 556 22.02 -19.02 9.24
CA LYS A 556 23.26 -19.71 9.64
C LYS A 556 23.39 -21.08 8.99
N ARG A 557 22.29 -21.84 8.94
CA ARG A 557 22.28 -23.18 8.31
C ARG A 557 22.52 -23.10 6.80
N VAL A 558 22.04 -22.06 6.12
CA VAL A 558 22.43 -21.81 4.72
C VAL A 558 23.90 -21.43 4.61
N ARG A 559 24.40 -20.50 5.45
CA ARG A 559 25.80 -20.08 5.44
C ARG A 559 26.77 -21.27 5.62
N GLU A 560 26.46 -22.21 6.51
CA GLU A 560 27.24 -23.43 6.77
C GLU A 560 27.30 -24.40 5.57
N ALA A 561 26.35 -24.31 4.64
CA ALA A 561 26.29 -25.17 3.45
C ALA A 561 27.06 -24.59 2.25
N LEU A 562 27.45 -23.31 2.30
CA LEU A 562 28.13 -22.64 1.19
C LEU A 562 29.60 -23.01 1.10
N SER A 563 30.10 -23.12 -0.14
CA SER A 563 31.52 -23.38 -0.42
C SER A 563 32.33 -22.12 -0.72
N ASN A 564 31.66 -21.01 -1.08
CA ASN A 564 32.22 -19.69 -1.32
C ASN A 564 31.22 -18.61 -0.83
N ARG A 565 31.61 -17.32 -0.92
CA ARG A 565 30.74 -16.23 -0.47
C ARG A 565 29.56 -16.03 -1.43
N LYS A 566 28.33 -16.24 -0.94
CA LYS A 566 27.07 -15.89 -1.62
C LYS A 566 26.26 -14.92 -0.76
N LEU A 567 25.32 -14.21 -1.39
CA LEU A 567 24.38 -13.35 -0.66
C LEU A 567 23.37 -14.20 0.11
N ILE A 568 23.02 -13.79 1.32
CA ILE A 568 21.88 -14.34 2.06
C ILE A 568 20.95 -13.19 2.48
N GLY A 569 19.68 -13.28 2.11
CA GLY A 569 18.68 -12.26 2.43
C GLY A 569 17.43 -12.82 3.09
N THR A 570 16.58 -11.90 3.54
CA THR A 570 15.32 -12.21 4.21
C THR A 570 14.35 -11.04 4.12
N PHE A 571 13.08 -11.30 4.42
CA PHE A 571 12.08 -10.27 4.70
C PHE A 571 12.10 -9.85 6.17
N TYR A 572 12.09 -8.55 6.46
CA TYR A 572 11.86 -8.01 7.81
C TYR A 572 11.67 -6.48 7.77
N GLY A 573 11.42 -5.84 8.93
CA GLY A 573 11.40 -4.37 9.07
C GLY A 573 10.06 -3.70 8.78
N TYR A 574 8.95 -4.34 9.11
CA TYR A 574 7.58 -3.91 8.75
C TYR A 574 6.96 -2.87 9.72
N SER A 575 7.64 -2.54 10.81
CA SER A 575 7.08 -1.77 11.93
C SER A 575 6.67 -0.34 11.60
N MET A 576 7.19 0.29 10.52
CA MET A 576 6.76 1.62 10.09
C MET A 576 5.41 1.65 9.34
N TYR A 577 5.06 0.57 8.65
CA TYR A 577 3.93 0.55 7.70
C TYR A 577 2.86 -0.50 8.00
N MET A 578 3.16 -1.49 8.82
CA MET A 578 2.15 -2.41 9.33
C MET A 578 1.20 -1.66 10.27
N ASP A 579 -0.10 -1.93 10.16
CA ASP A 579 -1.06 -1.36 11.10
C ASP A 579 -0.79 -1.87 12.52
N GLN A 580 -1.06 -1.03 13.52
CA GLN A 580 -0.65 -1.32 14.89
C GLN A 580 -1.37 -2.54 15.48
N GLU A 581 -2.60 -2.84 15.04
CA GLU A 581 -3.36 -4.00 15.52
C GLU A 581 -2.73 -5.32 15.08
N SER A 582 -2.37 -5.40 13.79
CA SER A 582 -1.64 -6.51 13.18
C SER A 582 -0.23 -6.61 13.77
N LEU A 583 0.49 -5.49 13.90
CA LEU A 583 1.85 -5.48 14.45
C LEU A 583 1.91 -6.06 15.88
N ALA A 584 0.88 -5.81 16.70
CA ALA A 584 0.74 -6.40 18.04
C ALA A 584 0.48 -7.93 18.04
N ASN A 585 0.49 -8.58 16.87
CA ASN A 585 0.26 -10.01 16.68
C ASN A 585 1.25 -10.69 15.71
N LEU A 586 2.31 -10.01 15.25
CA LEU A 586 3.18 -10.52 14.18
C LEU A 586 4.67 -10.66 14.53
N GLY A 587 5.14 -10.11 15.66
CA GLY A 587 6.54 -10.27 16.08
C GLY A 587 7.56 -9.59 15.15
N PHE A 588 7.29 -8.35 14.73
CA PHE A 588 8.12 -7.56 13.80
C PHE A 588 8.85 -6.38 14.47
N GLN A 589 9.30 -6.50 15.72
CA GLN A 589 9.83 -5.37 16.51
C GLN A 589 11.25 -5.58 17.05
N ASN A 590 12.09 -6.27 16.28
CA ASN A 590 13.51 -6.55 16.60
C ASN A 590 14.37 -6.42 15.33
N LEU A 591 14.21 -5.32 14.58
CA LEU A 591 14.96 -5.14 13.33
C LEU A 591 16.46 -4.99 13.61
N LYS A 592 16.84 -4.36 14.73
CA LYS A 592 18.24 -4.18 15.14
C LYS A 592 19.02 -5.49 15.13
N GLU A 593 18.45 -6.54 15.70
CA GLU A 593 19.08 -7.87 15.82
C GLU A 593 19.32 -8.50 14.44
N VAL A 594 18.40 -8.28 13.49
CA VAL A 594 18.56 -8.73 12.10
C VAL A 594 19.66 -7.93 11.40
N LEU A 595 19.73 -6.61 11.63
CA LEU A 595 20.77 -5.75 11.06
C LEU A 595 22.17 -6.04 11.64
N GLU A 596 22.27 -6.42 12.90
CA GLU A 596 23.55 -6.77 13.55
C GLU A 596 24.08 -8.15 13.12
N CYS A 597 23.21 -9.03 12.60
CA CYS A 597 23.59 -10.34 12.11
C CYS A 597 24.49 -10.23 10.87
N GLN A 598 25.75 -10.66 10.98
CA GLN A 598 26.75 -10.58 9.90
C GLN A 598 26.47 -11.54 8.74
N ASP A 599 25.68 -12.58 8.98
CA ASP A 599 25.34 -13.57 7.96
C ASP A 599 24.20 -13.10 7.03
N VAL A 600 23.45 -12.07 7.42
CA VAL A 600 22.41 -11.44 6.58
C VAL A 600 23.06 -10.32 5.75
N ASP A 601 23.06 -10.45 4.44
CA ASP A 601 23.62 -9.47 3.50
C ASP A 601 22.60 -8.39 3.10
N PHE A 602 21.32 -8.75 3.02
CA PHE A 602 20.27 -7.84 2.56
C PHE A 602 18.89 -8.11 3.15
N ILE A 603 18.07 -7.07 3.14
CA ILE A 603 16.63 -7.15 3.44
C ILE A 603 15.86 -6.86 2.16
N CYS A 604 14.78 -7.60 1.93
CA CYS A 604 13.80 -7.29 0.90
C CYS A 604 12.42 -7.11 1.51
N ALA A 605 11.62 -6.21 0.95
CA ALA A 605 10.21 -6.05 1.31
C ALA A 605 9.46 -5.38 0.14
N PRO A 606 8.14 -5.54 0.05
CA PRO A 606 7.36 -4.84 -0.97
C PRO A 606 7.40 -3.33 -0.80
N MET A 607 7.17 -2.61 -1.90
CA MET A 607 6.69 -1.23 -1.84
C MET A 607 5.35 -1.17 -1.09
N THR A 608 5.09 -0.07 -0.36
CA THR A 608 3.90 0.09 0.50
C THR A 608 2.58 -0.16 -0.21
N TYR A 609 1.66 -0.92 0.42
CA TYR A 609 0.19 -0.97 0.22
C TYR A 609 -0.49 0.25 -0.43
N VAL A 610 0.01 1.40 0.02
CA VAL A 610 -0.61 2.71 -0.06
C VAL A 610 0.34 3.67 -0.78
N ALA A 611 -0.22 4.72 -1.38
CA ALA A 611 0.55 5.80 -1.98
C ALA A 611 1.58 5.35 -3.05
N ARG A 612 1.21 4.48 -4.00
CA ARG A 612 2.09 3.96 -5.06
C ARG A 612 1.72 4.32 -6.51
N ARG A 613 0.63 5.03 -6.75
CA ARG A 613 0.18 5.50 -8.07
C ARG A 613 0.96 6.73 -8.56
N GLY A 614 0.66 7.19 -9.77
CA GLY A 614 1.13 8.49 -10.24
C GLY A 614 0.67 9.62 -9.32
N GLY A 615 1.60 10.48 -8.92
CA GLY A 615 1.42 11.57 -7.95
C GLY A 615 1.65 11.15 -6.50
N GLU A 616 1.93 9.87 -6.25
CA GLU A 616 2.13 9.31 -4.92
C GLU A 616 3.61 8.92 -4.69
N ALA A 617 4.01 8.69 -3.43
CA ALA A 617 5.41 8.63 -3.04
C ALA A 617 6.14 7.33 -3.43
N GLY A 618 5.44 6.20 -3.47
CA GLY A 618 6.02 4.88 -3.68
C GLY A 618 7.07 4.53 -2.61
N ASN A 619 6.69 4.60 -1.34
CA ASN A 619 7.60 4.32 -0.22
C ASN A 619 7.83 2.82 -0.05
N PHE A 620 8.88 2.47 0.68
CA PHE A 620 9.25 1.10 1.01
C PHE A 620 8.53 0.66 2.28
N ILE A 621 8.19 -0.63 2.40
CA ILE A 621 7.68 -1.16 3.67
C ILE A 621 8.78 -1.10 4.75
N CYS A 622 10.00 -1.52 4.41
CA CYS A 622 11.17 -1.33 5.27
C CYS A 622 11.81 0.03 4.97
N GLU A 623 11.20 1.09 5.48
CA GLU A 623 11.67 2.46 5.27
C GLU A 623 12.81 2.84 6.24
N TYR A 624 13.42 1.90 6.98
CA TYR A 624 14.63 2.12 7.81
C TYR A 624 15.91 2.23 6.97
N SER A 625 15.85 2.98 5.86
CA SER A 625 16.89 3.01 4.83
C SER A 625 18.26 3.44 5.36
N ALA A 626 18.33 4.33 6.34
CA ALA A 626 19.60 4.75 6.90
C ALA A 626 20.16 3.77 7.94
N SER A 627 19.31 3.08 8.72
CA SER A 627 19.72 1.95 9.56
C SER A 627 20.31 0.83 8.71
N LEU A 628 19.61 0.40 7.66
CA LEU A 628 20.08 -0.63 6.73
C LEU A 628 21.49 -0.31 6.22
N ARG A 629 21.69 0.93 5.74
CA ARG A 629 22.99 1.36 5.22
C ARG A 629 24.08 1.41 6.29
N MET A 630 23.76 1.94 7.47
CA MET A 630 24.71 2.02 8.58
C MET A 630 25.22 0.65 9.03
N HIS A 631 24.38 -0.38 8.92
CA HIS A 631 24.71 -1.77 9.23
C HIS A 631 25.24 -2.56 8.02
N GLY A 632 25.59 -1.87 6.93
CA GLY A 632 26.18 -2.49 5.73
C GLY A 632 25.23 -3.43 4.99
N LYS A 633 23.90 -3.24 5.11
CA LYS A 633 22.90 -4.08 4.46
C LYS A 633 22.40 -3.44 3.17
N LEU A 634 22.23 -4.27 2.14
CA LEU A 634 21.47 -3.85 0.96
C LEU A 634 19.97 -3.90 1.27
N TYR A 635 19.21 -3.08 0.55
CA TYR A 635 17.76 -3.18 0.50
C TYR A 635 17.29 -3.45 -0.92
N TRP A 636 16.47 -4.47 -1.09
CA TRP A 636 15.76 -4.75 -2.32
C TRP A 636 14.30 -4.36 -2.17
N ASP A 637 13.91 -3.31 -2.90
CA ASP A 637 12.51 -2.96 -3.06
C ASP A 637 11.87 -3.98 -4.00
N GLU A 638 11.03 -4.85 -3.44
CA GLU A 638 10.15 -5.71 -4.23
C GLU A 638 9.07 -4.80 -4.84
N ALA A 639 9.41 -4.26 -6.01
CA ALA A 639 8.65 -3.32 -6.82
C ALA A 639 7.40 -4.02 -7.38
N ASP A 640 6.46 -4.26 -6.46
CA ASP A 640 5.22 -4.98 -6.61
C ASP A 640 4.19 -4.15 -7.41
N MET A 641 4.54 -3.87 -8.66
CA MET A 641 3.82 -2.97 -9.53
C MET A 641 2.61 -3.65 -10.15
N ARG A 642 1.52 -2.88 -10.25
CA ARG A 642 0.29 -3.28 -10.93
C ARG A 642 0.15 -2.38 -12.14
N THR A 643 0.69 -2.82 -13.28
CA THR A 643 0.70 -2.03 -14.51
C THR A 643 -0.72 -1.83 -15.06
N HIS A 644 -0.86 -0.94 -16.04
CA HIS A 644 -2.13 -0.73 -16.75
C HIS A 644 -2.72 -1.99 -17.38
N LEU A 645 -1.89 -2.99 -17.68
CA LEU A 645 -2.26 -4.29 -18.24
C LEU A 645 -2.79 -5.29 -17.20
N CYS A 646 -2.65 -5.01 -15.90
CA CYS A 646 -3.19 -5.87 -14.85
C CYS A 646 -4.73 -5.94 -14.92
N ASN A 647 -5.31 -7.12 -15.11
CA ASN A 647 -6.77 -7.24 -15.23
C ASN A 647 -7.51 -7.28 -13.89
N THR A 648 -6.80 -7.53 -12.79
CA THR A 648 -7.40 -7.61 -11.45
C THR A 648 -7.72 -6.20 -10.93
N PRO A 649 -8.93 -5.97 -10.38
CA PRO A 649 -9.31 -4.66 -9.85
C PRO A 649 -8.66 -4.42 -8.48
N VAL A 650 -7.41 -3.94 -8.49
CA VAL A 650 -6.65 -3.58 -7.28
C VAL A 650 -6.40 -2.08 -7.20
N ASN A 651 -6.48 -1.50 -5.99
CA ASN A 651 -6.36 -0.05 -5.78
C ASN A 651 -5.00 0.52 -6.21
N CYS A 652 -3.96 -0.30 -6.16
CA CYS A 652 -2.60 0.06 -6.51
C CYS A 652 -2.28 -0.02 -8.02
N LYS A 653 -3.28 -0.35 -8.85
CA LYS A 653 -3.14 -0.43 -10.31
C LYS A 653 -3.02 0.95 -10.96
N THR A 654 -2.00 1.13 -11.80
CA THR A 654 -1.89 2.27 -12.72
C THR A 654 -2.93 2.16 -13.84
N THR A 655 -3.50 3.28 -14.30
CA THR A 655 -4.59 3.27 -15.29
C THR A 655 -4.07 3.32 -16.72
N THR A 656 -2.99 4.04 -16.99
CA THR A 656 -2.47 4.29 -18.35
C THR A 656 -1.05 3.76 -18.55
N PRO A 657 -0.62 3.55 -19.81
CA PRO A 657 0.78 3.29 -20.13
C PRO A 657 1.71 4.39 -19.61
N ASP A 658 1.31 5.66 -19.72
CA ASP A 658 2.09 6.79 -19.20
C ASP A 658 2.22 6.74 -17.68
N GLU A 659 1.14 6.46 -16.93
CA GLU A 659 1.23 6.32 -15.46
C GLU A 659 2.13 5.13 -15.08
N THR A 660 2.06 4.02 -15.82
CA THR A 660 2.95 2.85 -15.60
C THR A 660 4.41 3.26 -15.77
N SER A 661 4.71 3.98 -16.85
CA SER A 661 6.04 4.46 -17.20
C SER A 661 6.59 5.40 -16.11
N GLU A 662 5.82 6.39 -15.70
CA GLU A 662 6.28 7.35 -14.70
C GLU A 662 6.44 6.73 -13.30
N VAL A 663 5.64 5.72 -12.95
CA VAL A 663 5.84 4.94 -11.71
C VAL A 663 7.10 4.09 -11.79
N ASN A 664 7.43 3.46 -12.93
CA ASN A 664 8.69 2.75 -13.10
C ASN A 664 9.88 3.71 -12.97
N TRP A 665 9.83 4.89 -13.61
CA TRP A 665 10.87 5.92 -13.46
C TRP A 665 11.00 6.44 -12.03
N ARG A 666 9.90 6.55 -11.29
CA ARG A 666 9.95 6.91 -9.86
C ARG A 666 10.68 5.82 -9.07
N THR A 667 10.35 4.55 -9.28
CA THR A 667 11.01 3.41 -8.63
C THR A 667 12.50 3.36 -8.97
N PHE A 668 12.88 3.60 -10.24
CA PHE A 668 14.28 3.71 -10.65
C PHE A 668 14.98 4.94 -10.05
N GLY A 669 14.31 6.08 -9.98
CA GLY A 669 14.84 7.25 -9.27
C GLY A 669 15.09 6.96 -7.79
N ASN A 670 14.18 6.24 -7.13
CA ASN A 670 14.31 5.81 -5.74
C ASN A 670 15.57 4.95 -5.52
N SER A 671 15.90 4.03 -6.43
CA SER A 671 17.10 3.18 -6.31
C SER A 671 18.38 4.00 -6.36
N LEU A 672 18.45 5.00 -7.24
CA LEU A 672 19.61 5.90 -7.36
C LEU A 672 19.76 6.82 -6.14
N VAL A 673 18.68 7.48 -5.73
CA VAL A 673 18.75 8.51 -4.67
C VAL A 673 18.91 7.90 -3.27
N GLN A 674 18.43 6.67 -3.04
CA GLN A 674 18.50 6.01 -1.72
C GLN A 674 19.55 4.88 -1.64
N ALA A 675 20.22 4.56 -2.75
CA ALA A 675 21.11 3.42 -2.92
C ALA A 675 20.46 2.08 -2.57
N THR A 676 19.23 1.88 -3.05
CA THR A 676 18.51 0.60 -2.95
C THR A 676 18.57 -0.14 -4.28
N ASN A 677 18.16 -1.40 -4.29
CA ASN A 677 18.04 -2.22 -5.49
C ASN A 677 16.57 -2.43 -5.85
N ILE A 678 16.28 -2.64 -7.13
CA ILE A 678 14.93 -2.89 -7.63
C ILE A 678 14.75 -4.37 -7.88
N TRP A 679 13.60 -4.89 -7.46
CA TRP A 679 13.15 -6.23 -7.76
C TRP A 679 11.74 -6.15 -8.35
N TRP A 680 11.61 -6.23 -9.67
CA TRP A 680 10.30 -6.30 -10.31
C TRP A 680 9.64 -7.64 -10.01
N PHE A 681 8.62 -7.63 -9.15
CA PHE A 681 7.87 -8.83 -8.80
C PHE A 681 6.58 -8.90 -9.61
N LEU A 682 6.48 -9.92 -10.47
CA LEU A 682 5.40 -10.09 -11.44
C LEU A 682 4.19 -10.81 -10.81
N ILE A 683 3.89 -10.58 -9.52
CA ILE A 683 2.84 -11.31 -8.78
C ILE A 683 1.42 -11.14 -9.39
N ALA A 684 1.22 -10.10 -10.21
CA ALA A 684 -0.05 -9.84 -10.87
C ALA A 684 -0.20 -10.56 -12.23
N GLY A 685 0.73 -11.45 -12.56
CA GLY A 685 0.81 -12.18 -13.81
C GLY A 685 2.02 -11.74 -14.63
N ASN A 686 2.76 -12.70 -15.19
CA ASN A 686 3.96 -12.40 -15.96
C ASN A 686 3.70 -11.42 -17.13
N ALA A 687 2.58 -11.62 -17.83
CA ALA A 687 2.24 -10.84 -19.02
C ALA A 687 1.90 -9.36 -18.76
N VAL A 688 1.73 -8.94 -17.49
CA VAL A 688 1.50 -7.51 -17.20
C VAL A 688 2.73 -6.64 -17.46
N PHE A 689 3.89 -7.27 -17.66
CA PHE A 689 5.15 -6.64 -18.08
C PHE A 689 5.53 -6.97 -19.54
N HIS A 690 4.86 -7.94 -20.18
CA HIS A 690 5.12 -8.34 -21.55
C HIS A 690 4.54 -7.31 -22.54
N SER A 691 5.28 -6.22 -22.72
CA SER A 691 4.92 -5.10 -23.59
C SER A 691 6.18 -4.48 -24.18
N GLU A 692 6.12 -4.10 -25.46
CA GLU A 692 7.19 -3.37 -26.14
C GLU A 692 7.56 -2.11 -25.34
N ARG A 693 6.58 -1.35 -24.87
CA ARG A 693 6.83 -0.10 -24.16
C ARG A 693 7.55 -0.35 -22.84
N ILE A 694 7.04 -1.29 -22.03
CA ILE A 694 7.57 -1.55 -20.69
C ILE A 694 8.99 -2.13 -20.77
N MET A 695 9.23 -3.11 -21.66
CA MET A 695 10.55 -3.73 -21.77
C MET A 695 11.60 -2.80 -22.39
N ASN A 696 11.24 -1.95 -23.35
CA ASN A 696 12.16 -0.93 -23.87
C ASN A 696 12.54 0.09 -22.79
N GLU A 697 11.59 0.47 -21.93
CA GLU A 697 11.86 1.37 -20.81
C GLU A 697 12.77 0.73 -19.75
N ILE A 698 12.52 -0.53 -19.36
CA ILE A 698 13.40 -1.26 -18.43
C ILE A 698 14.81 -1.42 -19.04
N SER A 699 14.91 -1.66 -20.35
CA SER A 699 16.18 -1.70 -21.08
C SER A 699 16.95 -0.38 -20.99
N GLN A 700 16.23 0.75 -21.14
CA GLN A 700 16.80 2.08 -20.96
C GLN A 700 17.30 2.29 -19.52
N MET A 701 16.50 1.94 -18.51
CA MET A 701 16.91 2.03 -17.09
C MET A 701 18.13 1.17 -16.80
N SER A 702 18.18 -0.05 -17.33
CA SER A 702 19.31 -0.97 -17.18
C SER A 702 20.60 -0.43 -17.81
N ALA A 703 20.49 0.21 -18.98
CA ALA A 703 21.62 0.88 -19.61
C ALA A 703 22.12 2.07 -18.79
N ILE A 704 21.21 2.90 -18.27
CA ILE A 704 21.56 4.04 -17.40
C ILE A 704 22.21 3.56 -16.12
N GLU A 705 21.66 2.55 -15.43
CA GLU A 705 22.24 2.01 -14.19
C GLU A 705 23.68 1.56 -14.40
N ARG A 706 24.00 0.92 -15.54
CA ARG A 706 25.37 0.56 -15.90
C ARG A 706 26.26 1.79 -16.12
N GLU A 707 25.76 2.81 -16.81
CA GLU A 707 26.50 4.07 -17.03
C GLU A 707 26.85 4.77 -15.71
N VAL A 708 25.89 4.81 -14.79
CA VAL A 708 26.04 5.54 -13.52
C VAL A 708 26.41 4.65 -12.33
N LEU A 709 26.79 3.39 -12.59
CA LEU A 709 27.01 2.39 -11.53
C LEU A 709 28.07 2.86 -10.52
N ALA A 710 29.17 3.39 -11.05
CA ALA A 710 30.32 3.91 -10.31
C ALA A 710 30.16 5.37 -9.83
N VAL A 711 29.04 6.03 -10.15
CA VAL A 711 28.75 7.36 -9.61
C VAL A 711 28.46 7.21 -8.11
N PRO A 712 29.08 8.03 -7.24
CA PRO A 712 28.76 8.04 -5.81
C PRO A 712 27.27 8.29 -5.57
N ARG A 713 26.79 7.92 -4.38
CA ARG A 713 25.41 8.18 -3.94
C ARG A 713 25.45 8.94 -2.62
N LYS A 714 26.29 9.98 -2.55
CA LYS A 714 26.71 10.60 -1.30
C LYS A 714 25.54 11.32 -0.63
N ARG A 715 25.36 11.09 0.66
CA ARG A 715 24.24 11.65 1.44
C ARG A 715 24.35 13.17 1.60
N THR A 716 23.20 13.84 1.52
CA THR A 716 23.06 15.30 1.75
C THR A 716 21.97 15.65 2.77
N ALA A 717 21.34 14.63 3.38
CA ALA A 717 20.27 14.82 4.35
C ALA A 717 20.73 15.59 5.59
N GLN A 718 19.91 16.56 6.01
CA GLN A 718 20.10 17.34 7.25
C GLN A 718 18.98 17.08 8.28
N VAL A 719 18.04 16.20 7.93
CA VAL A 719 16.92 15.75 8.75
C VAL A 719 17.05 14.25 9.00
N ALA A 720 16.98 13.84 10.26
CA ALA A 720 16.83 12.44 10.66
C ALA A 720 15.43 12.19 11.20
N VAL A 721 14.81 11.09 10.78
CA VAL A 721 13.53 10.60 11.28
C VAL A 721 13.76 9.35 12.09
N ILE A 722 13.31 9.35 13.33
CA ILE A 722 13.62 8.35 14.34
C ILE A 722 12.35 7.62 14.73
N CYS A 723 12.37 6.30 14.61
CA CYS A 723 11.29 5.42 15.01
C CYS A 723 11.77 4.40 16.05
N ASP A 724 10.98 4.17 17.09
CA ASP A 724 11.30 3.29 18.19
C ASP A 724 10.37 2.06 18.21
N GLU A 725 10.88 0.90 17.84
CA GLU A 725 10.11 -0.35 17.86
C GLU A 725 9.73 -0.74 19.30
N GLN A 726 10.56 -0.41 20.28
CA GLN A 726 10.33 -0.70 21.69
C GLN A 726 9.07 0.03 22.21
N SER A 727 8.93 1.33 21.92
CA SER A 727 7.74 2.10 22.29
C SER A 727 6.44 1.51 21.74
N MET A 728 6.47 0.87 20.57
CA MET A 728 5.28 0.23 20.00
C MET A 728 4.79 -0.94 20.85
N GLU A 729 5.68 -1.63 21.59
CA GLU A 729 5.34 -2.78 22.48
C GLU A 729 4.38 -2.40 23.61
N TYR A 730 4.33 -1.12 23.97
CA TYR A 730 3.57 -0.60 25.11
C TYR A 730 2.11 -0.23 24.75
N ALA A 731 1.67 -0.49 23.52
CA ALA A 731 0.29 -0.35 23.09
C ALA A 731 -0.32 -1.72 22.74
N PRO A 732 -1.62 -1.96 22.94
CA PRO A 732 -2.29 -3.19 22.53
C PRO A 732 -2.55 -3.30 21.00
N GLY A 733 -2.07 -2.33 20.21
CA GLY A 733 -2.29 -2.22 18.77
C GLY A 733 -3.46 -1.29 18.43
N SER A 734 -3.29 -0.01 18.73
CA SER A 734 -4.35 1.00 18.58
C SER A 734 -4.31 1.65 17.19
N PRO A 735 -5.41 1.61 16.39
CA PRO A 735 -5.49 2.31 15.10
C PRO A 735 -5.29 3.83 15.21
N PHE A 736 -5.48 4.40 16.42
CA PHE A 736 -5.16 5.80 16.69
C PHE A 736 -3.66 6.11 16.49
N LEU A 737 -2.76 5.13 16.70
CA LEU A 737 -1.32 5.34 16.57
C LEU A 737 -0.82 5.27 15.13
N ASP A 738 -1.56 4.64 14.21
CA ASP A 738 -1.20 4.55 12.78
C ASP A 738 -0.95 5.95 12.17
N GLN A 739 -1.68 6.97 12.66
CA GLN A 739 -1.55 8.33 12.13
C GLN A 739 -0.22 9.04 12.46
N TYR A 740 0.58 8.50 13.38
CA TYR A 740 1.82 9.15 13.84
C TYR A 740 3.07 8.59 13.18
N VAL A 741 3.09 7.30 12.84
CA VAL A 741 4.22 6.66 12.17
C VAL A 741 3.98 6.63 10.66
N SER A 742 3.08 5.76 10.18
CA SER A 742 2.93 5.52 8.73
C SER A 742 2.47 6.77 7.96
N ARG A 743 1.49 7.52 8.47
CA ARG A 743 1.04 8.77 7.81
C ARG A 743 2.09 9.88 7.81
N THR A 744 2.93 9.97 8.86
CA THR A 744 4.05 10.91 8.84
C THR A 744 5.03 10.51 7.74
N MET A 745 5.33 9.21 7.60
CA MET A 745 6.22 8.73 6.55
C MET A 745 5.67 8.95 5.13
N GLU A 746 4.35 8.88 4.93
CA GLU A 746 3.71 9.22 3.63
C GLU A 746 3.92 10.68 3.20
N ILE A 747 4.09 11.61 4.16
CA ILE A 747 4.29 13.03 3.86
C ILE A 747 5.75 13.45 3.83
N MET A 748 6.67 12.67 4.41
CA MET A 748 8.09 13.02 4.48
C MET A 748 8.69 13.35 3.10
N PRO A 749 8.40 12.61 2.01
CA PRO A 749 8.89 12.98 0.67
C PRO A 749 8.37 14.33 0.14
N LYS A 750 7.36 14.95 0.76
CA LYS A 750 6.77 16.23 0.34
C LYS A 750 7.38 17.46 1.02
N ILE A 751 8.40 17.27 1.88
CA ILE A 751 9.01 18.40 2.62
C ILE A 751 10.03 19.18 1.76
N GLY A 752 10.39 18.68 0.58
CA GLY A 752 11.30 19.36 -0.35
C GLY A 752 12.79 19.31 0.03
N THR A 753 13.20 18.42 0.93
CA THR A 753 14.61 18.20 1.31
C THR A 753 14.87 16.72 1.65
N PRO A 754 16.09 16.18 1.45
CA PRO A 754 16.39 14.80 1.80
C PRO A 754 16.36 14.56 3.32
N PHE A 755 15.95 13.36 3.70
CA PHE A 755 15.91 12.89 5.08
C PHE A 755 16.42 11.45 5.17
N ASP A 756 16.93 11.09 6.34
CA ASP A 756 17.37 9.73 6.67
C ASP A 756 16.51 9.14 7.78
N THR A 757 16.24 7.84 7.74
CA THR A 757 15.34 7.14 8.65
C THR A 757 16.08 6.08 9.46
N TYR A 758 15.94 6.15 10.79
CA TYR A 758 16.68 5.33 11.74
C TYR A 758 15.78 4.67 12.79
N LEU A 759 16.25 3.54 13.31
CA LEU A 759 15.83 3.02 14.61
C LEU A 759 16.32 3.95 15.73
N LEU A 760 15.54 4.10 16.81
CA LEU A 760 15.98 4.87 17.98
C LEU A 760 17.27 4.30 18.60
N SER A 761 17.46 2.98 18.53
CA SER A 761 18.64 2.29 19.01
C SER A 761 19.92 2.65 18.26
N ASP A 762 19.83 3.21 17.04
CA ASP A 762 21.01 3.62 16.28
C ASP A 762 21.63 4.94 16.78
N LEU A 763 20.94 5.70 17.65
CA LEU A 763 21.42 7.00 18.14
C LEU A 763 22.77 6.94 18.87
N GLU A 764 23.10 5.79 19.46
CA GLU A 764 24.38 5.58 20.14
C GLU A 764 25.52 5.16 19.19
N SER A 765 25.19 4.78 17.95
CA SER A 765 26.18 4.36 16.97
C SER A 765 27.12 5.51 16.60
N ALA A 766 28.42 5.25 16.64
CA ALA A 766 29.43 6.18 16.15
C ALA A 766 29.33 6.43 14.64
N ASN A 767 28.72 5.49 13.90
CA ASN A 767 28.54 5.57 12.45
C ASN A 767 27.30 6.38 12.04
N MET A 768 26.44 6.76 13.00
CA MET A 768 25.29 7.62 12.73
C MET A 768 25.74 9.10 12.64
N PRO A 769 25.55 9.79 11.51
CA PRO A 769 25.87 11.22 11.38
C PRO A 769 25.10 12.11 12.37
N ASP A 770 25.56 13.34 12.54
CA ASP A 770 24.85 14.37 13.29
C ASP A 770 23.99 15.23 12.34
N TYR A 771 22.72 15.42 12.68
CA TYR A 771 21.72 16.12 11.86
C TYR A 771 21.30 17.45 12.50
N LYS A 772 20.75 18.37 11.70
CA LYS A 772 20.23 19.65 12.22
C LYS A 772 18.83 19.52 12.82
N LEU A 773 18.04 18.57 12.34
CA LEU A 773 16.70 18.27 12.84
C LEU A 773 16.54 16.76 13.03
N TYR A 774 16.05 16.36 14.20
CA TYR A 774 15.62 15.00 14.51
C TYR A 774 14.11 14.98 14.72
N ILE A 775 13.38 14.09 14.03
CA ILE A 775 11.94 13.93 14.16
C ILE A 775 11.67 12.58 14.85
N PHE A 776 11.18 12.60 16.09
CA PHE A 776 10.87 11.40 16.84
C PHE A 776 9.40 11.04 16.66
N LEU A 777 9.13 9.99 15.87
CA LEU A 777 7.77 9.60 15.47
C LEU A 777 6.95 9.05 16.64
N ASN A 778 7.59 8.25 17.50
CA ASN A 778 6.89 7.45 18.47
C ASN A 778 7.72 7.14 19.72
N ALA A 779 8.55 8.06 20.18
CA ALA A 779 9.38 7.92 21.39
C ALA A 779 8.53 7.94 22.68
N TYR A 780 7.56 7.02 22.82
CA TYR A 780 6.56 7.00 23.88
C TYR A 780 7.11 6.48 25.20
N TYR A 781 7.83 5.35 25.14
CA TYR A 781 8.53 4.75 26.27
C TYR A 781 10.02 5.08 26.19
N ILE A 782 10.51 5.85 27.16
CA ILE A 782 11.91 6.28 27.19
C ILE A 782 12.48 6.05 28.59
N THR A 783 13.50 5.19 28.66
CA THR A 783 14.29 4.95 29.88
C THR A 783 15.17 6.14 30.22
N LYS A 784 15.65 6.21 31.46
CA LYS A 784 16.64 7.22 31.87
C LYS A 784 17.90 7.19 30.97
N LYS A 785 18.38 6.00 30.63
CA LYS A 785 19.54 5.79 29.75
C LYS A 785 19.28 6.37 28.35
N GLN A 786 18.15 6.04 27.74
CA GLN A 786 17.79 6.55 26.42
C GLN A 786 17.61 8.07 26.42
N ARG A 787 17.01 8.66 27.47
CA ARG A 787 16.90 10.12 27.59
C ARG A 787 18.27 10.80 27.57
N THR A 788 19.22 10.30 28.36
CA THR A 788 20.59 10.84 28.38
C THR A 788 21.29 10.68 27.04
N MET A 789 21.12 9.54 26.37
CA MET A 789 21.64 9.29 25.03
C MET A 789 21.08 10.30 24.01
N ILE A 790 19.75 10.49 23.99
CA ILE A 790 19.06 11.43 23.11
C ILE A 790 19.56 12.85 23.35
N HIS A 791 19.61 13.32 24.60
CA HIS A 791 20.11 14.66 24.92
C HIS A 791 21.56 14.84 24.48
N ARG A 792 22.42 13.83 24.69
CA ARG A 792 23.81 13.86 24.24
C ARG A 792 23.92 13.98 22.73
N LYS A 793 23.13 13.21 21.97
CA LYS A 793 23.12 13.24 20.51
C LYS A 793 22.68 14.61 19.99
N LEU A 794 21.63 15.18 20.57
CA LEU A 794 21.12 16.52 20.18
C LEU A 794 22.10 17.65 20.55
N ALA A 795 22.76 17.54 21.71
CA ALA A 795 23.69 18.56 22.20
C ALA A 795 24.95 18.72 21.35
N LYS A 796 25.38 17.68 20.61
CA LYS A 796 26.62 17.72 19.79
C LYS A 796 26.68 18.92 18.83
N ASN A 797 25.54 19.32 18.28
CA ASN A 797 25.43 20.43 17.34
C ASN A 797 24.22 21.35 17.64
N TYR A 798 23.70 21.29 18.88
CA TYR A 798 22.51 22.05 19.30
C TYR A 798 21.31 21.85 18.36
N ALA A 799 21.07 20.60 17.95
CA ALA A 799 20.04 20.25 16.97
C ALA A 799 18.61 20.61 17.44
N ALA A 800 17.72 20.74 16.46
CA ALA A 800 16.29 20.72 16.72
C ALA A 800 15.77 19.29 16.89
N ALA A 801 14.77 19.12 17.76
CA ALA A 801 14.00 17.90 17.92
C ALA A 801 12.51 18.20 17.76
N LEU A 802 11.83 17.49 16.86
CA LEU A 802 10.37 17.49 16.73
C LEU A 802 9.81 16.22 17.36
N TRP A 803 8.99 16.41 18.39
CA TRP A 803 8.36 15.32 19.14
C TRP A 803 6.90 15.13 18.73
N ILE A 804 6.52 13.90 18.40
CA ILE A 804 5.16 13.57 17.99
C ILE A 804 4.40 12.85 19.11
N PHE A 805 3.18 13.34 19.39
CA PHE A 805 2.19 12.77 20.30
C PHE A 805 2.60 12.67 21.79
N ALA A 806 3.25 11.59 22.23
CA ALA A 806 3.42 11.28 23.67
C ALA A 806 4.90 11.07 24.07
N PRO A 807 5.83 11.98 23.73
CA PRO A 807 7.26 11.78 23.90
C PRO A 807 7.67 11.60 25.37
N GLY A 808 8.15 10.41 25.73
CA GLY A 808 8.61 10.08 27.09
C GLY A 808 7.49 10.05 28.13
N TYR A 809 6.23 9.86 27.71
CA TYR A 809 5.11 9.73 28.64
C TYR A 809 5.23 8.46 29.48
N LEU A 810 5.64 7.35 28.84
CA LEU A 810 5.90 6.09 29.51
C LEU A 810 7.38 6.03 29.91
N SER A 811 7.65 5.53 31.11
CA SER A 811 9.01 5.38 31.64
C SER A 811 9.10 4.23 32.64
N GLU A 812 10.31 3.94 33.11
CA GLU A 812 10.54 3.00 34.22
C GLU A 812 9.86 3.44 35.53
N GLU A 813 9.59 4.75 35.67
CA GLU A 813 8.88 5.32 36.82
C GLU A 813 7.35 5.34 36.66
N GLY A 814 6.83 4.90 35.51
CA GLY A 814 5.41 4.94 35.16
C GLY A 814 5.03 6.06 34.19
N ASP A 815 3.74 6.38 34.16
CA ASP A 815 3.10 7.22 33.14
C ASP A 815 3.04 8.67 33.65
N SER A 816 3.85 9.57 33.07
CA SER A 816 4.09 10.90 33.67
C SER A 816 4.41 12.00 32.66
N THR A 817 3.67 13.12 32.75
CA THR A 817 4.00 14.35 32.01
C THR A 817 5.29 15.01 32.50
N GLN A 818 5.74 14.69 33.72
CA GLN A 818 7.03 15.17 34.23
C GLN A 818 8.18 14.47 33.49
N SER A 819 8.05 13.18 33.16
CA SER A 819 9.03 12.46 32.32
C SER A 819 9.10 13.07 30.91
N MET A 820 7.96 13.43 30.34
CA MET A 820 7.89 14.17 29.06
C MET A 820 8.62 15.52 29.15
N LYS A 821 8.44 16.27 30.25
CA LYS A 821 9.15 17.53 30.48
C LYS A 821 10.65 17.32 30.60
N CYS A 822 11.08 16.29 31.31
CA CYS A 822 12.50 15.96 31.41
C CYS A 822 13.10 15.60 30.05
N LEU A 823 12.38 14.92 29.16
CA LEU A 823 12.87 14.60 27.82
C LEU A 823 12.86 15.82 26.89
N THR A 824 11.76 16.57 26.83
CA THR A 824 11.52 17.56 25.78
C THR A 824 11.78 19.01 26.22
N GLY A 825 11.87 19.28 27.52
CA GLY A 825 11.88 20.64 28.08
C GLY A 825 10.52 21.35 28.10
N LEU A 826 9.48 20.79 27.47
CA LEU A 826 8.13 21.35 27.42
C LEU A 826 7.28 20.87 28.59
N SER A 827 6.38 21.70 29.09
CA SER A 827 5.39 21.27 30.09
C SER A 827 4.10 20.87 29.40
N PHE A 828 3.50 19.75 29.84
CA PHE A 828 2.28 19.20 29.24
C PHE A 828 1.16 19.07 30.27
N MET A 829 -0.06 19.32 29.81
CA MET A 829 -1.29 18.92 30.48
C MET A 829 -1.88 17.73 29.72
N ALA A 830 -2.15 16.64 30.42
CA ALA A 830 -2.89 15.51 29.88
C ALA A 830 -4.39 15.84 29.88
N ASP A 831 -5.05 15.66 28.74
CA ASP A 831 -6.49 15.83 28.58
C ASP A 831 -7.14 14.49 28.22
N PHE A 832 -8.01 14.04 29.12
CA PHE A 832 -8.75 12.77 29.03
C PHE A 832 -10.21 12.98 28.59
N SER A 833 -10.62 14.21 28.29
CA SER A 833 -11.98 14.53 27.84
C SER A 833 -12.25 14.09 26.39
N THR A 834 -11.21 13.85 25.61
CA THR A 834 -11.27 13.35 24.23
C THR A 834 -11.45 11.83 24.18
N PRO A 835 -11.88 11.26 23.02
CA PRO A 835 -12.00 9.80 22.86
C PRO A 835 -10.72 9.02 23.12
N TYR A 836 -9.56 9.64 22.89
CA TYR A 836 -8.21 9.14 23.18
C TYR A 836 -7.44 10.20 23.97
N LEU A 837 -6.43 9.81 24.75
CA LEU A 837 -5.53 10.75 25.44
C LEU A 837 -4.95 11.79 24.49
N SER A 838 -4.99 13.06 24.90
CA SER A 838 -4.29 14.14 24.23
C SER A 838 -3.38 14.90 25.19
N PHE A 839 -2.34 15.53 24.64
CA PHE A 839 -1.43 16.36 25.40
C PHE A 839 -1.38 17.77 24.85
N ILE A 840 -1.63 18.73 25.72
CA ILE A 840 -1.53 20.16 25.44
C ILE A 840 -0.21 20.65 26.00
N ALA A 841 0.73 20.99 25.11
CA ALA A 841 1.97 21.65 25.50
C ALA A 841 1.69 23.12 25.84
N ASN A 842 2.37 23.65 26.85
CA ASN A 842 2.25 25.07 27.25
C ASN A 842 2.71 26.06 26.17
N ARG A 843 3.51 25.59 25.20
CA ARG A 843 4.01 26.35 24.06
C ARG A 843 4.38 25.39 22.91
N PRO A 844 4.41 25.84 21.65
CA PRO A 844 4.72 24.98 20.51
C PRO A 844 6.21 24.61 20.40
N SER A 845 7.11 25.41 20.98
CA SER A 845 8.55 25.15 21.00
C SER A 845 9.27 25.82 22.17
N ILE A 846 10.46 25.30 22.54
CA ILE A 846 11.33 25.86 23.59
C ILE A 846 12.81 25.62 23.27
N ARG A 847 13.69 26.56 23.65
CA ARG A 847 15.14 26.34 23.68
C ARG A 847 15.54 25.65 24.98
N THR A 848 16.44 24.68 24.88
CA THR A 848 16.91 23.85 26.00
C THR A 848 18.43 23.86 26.06
N ALA A 849 19.01 23.21 27.06
CA ALA A 849 20.46 23.05 27.17
C ALA A 849 21.07 22.21 26.04
N TRP A 850 20.29 21.32 25.42
CA TRP A 850 20.76 20.41 24.37
C TRP A 850 20.36 20.84 22.94
N GLY A 851 19.51 21.86 22.77
CA GLY A 851 19.00 22.26 21.45
C GLY A 851 17.61 22.89 21.49
N THR A 852 16.87 22.83 20.38
CA THR A 852 15.50 23.38 20.28
C THR A 852 14.48 22.26 20.22
N SER A 853 13.44 22.34 21.03
CA SER A 853 12.36 21.36 21.09
C SER A 853 11.10 21.91 20.44
N TYR A 854 10.48 21.13 19.55
CA TYR A 854 9.19 21.39 18.90
C TYR A 854 8.24 20.25 19.22
N TYR A 855 6.95 20.53 19.32
CA TYR A 855 5.94 19.51 19.62
C TYR A 855 4.77 19.55 18.65
N SER A 856 4.28 18.37 18.27
CA SER A 856 3.02 18.22 17.55
C SER A 856 2.18 17.07 18.11
N TYR A 857 0.98 17.41 18.59
CA TYR A 857 -0.04 16.42 18.95
C TYR A 857 -0.73 15.82 17.72
N LYS A 858 -0.95 16.63 16.69
CA LYS A 858 -1.62 16.21 15.44
C LYS A 858 -0.58 15.63 14.47
N PRO A 859 -1.00 14.77 13.51
CA PRO A 859 -0.17 14.46 12.35
C PRO A 859 0.40 15.75 11.75
N VAL A 860 1.72 15.79 11.61
CA VAL A 860 2.44 16.99 11.15
C VAL A 860 2.10 17.22 9.67
N SER A 861 2.08 18.47 9.19
CA SER A 861 1.96 18.76 7.75
C SER A 861 3.35 18.97 7.12
N PRO A 862 3.52 18.76 5.79
CA PRO A 862 4.77 19.09 5.11
C PRO A 862 5.20 20.53 5.37
N GLU A 863 4.27 21.49 5.26
CA GLU A 863 4.59 22.91 5.50
C GLU A 863 5.07 23.19 6.93
N LYS A 864 4.56 22.48 7.94
CA LYS A 864 5.06 22.65 9.31
C LYS A 864 6.51 22.19 9.45
N ILE A 865 6.88 21.09 8.80
CA ILE A 865 8.27 20.61 8.77
C ILE A 865 9.14 21.60 7.99
N ARG A 866 8.66 22.10 6.85
CA ARG A 866 9.37 23.12 6.05
C ARG A 866 9.63 24.40 6.83
N GLN A 867 8.66 24.86 7.64
CA GLN A 867 8.86 25.99 8.54
C GLN A 867 10.03 25.73 9.50
N ILE A 868 10.06 24.56 10.15
CA ILE A 868 11.17 24.18 11.04
C ILE A 868 12.49 24.12 10.26
N CYS A 869 12.50 23.56 9.05
CA CYS A 869 13.70 23.54 8.20
C CYS A 869 14.23 24.96 7.92
N ARG A 870 13.36 25.93 7.60
CA ARG A 870 13.76 27.34 7.41
C ARG A 870 14.34 27.95 8.68
N GLU A 871 13.70 27.73 9.83
CA GLU A 871 14.17 28.19 11.15
C GLU A 871 15.55 27.61 11.51
N GLN A 872 15.80 26.35 11.13
CA GLN A 872 17.05 25.62 11.39
C GLN A 872 18.08 25.75 10.26
N LYS A 873 17.84 26.61 9.26
CA LYS A 873 18.72 26.81 8.09
C LYS A 873 19.09 25.48 7.40
N ILE A 874 18.08 24.62 7.23
CA ILE A 874 18.14 23.41 6.40
C ILE A 874 17.72 23.80 4.99
N HIS A 875 18.50 23.40 3.99
CA HIS A 875 18.23 23.74 2.60
C HIS A 875 16.98 23.03 2.08
N LEU A 876 16.05 23.79 1.50
CA LEU A 876 14.89 23.26 0.79
C LEU A 876 15.19 23.28 -0.71
N TYR A 877 15.32 22.12 -1.32
CA TYR A 877 15.61 21.97 -2.75
C TYR A 877 14.36 22.22 -3.59
N LEU A 878 13.19 21.79 -3.13
CA LEU A 878 11.92 21.94 -3.85
C LEU A 878 10.95 22.86 -3.07
N ASP A 879 10.32 23.79 -3.80
CA ASP A 879 9.41 24.79 -3.24
C ASP A 879 7.94 24.33 -3.15
N SER A 880 7.60 23.19 -3.73
CA SER A 880 6.26 22.59 -3.76
C SER A 880 6.13 21.33 -2.88
N GLU A 881 4.89 20.90 -2.60
CA GLU A 881 4.59 19.62 -1.91
C GLU A 881 4.53 18.43 -2.89
N ASP A 882 5.34 18.46 -3.95
CA ASP A 882 5.56 17.27 -4.78
C ASP A 882 6.56 16.33 -4.11
N ILE A 883 6.62 15.08 -4.59
CA ILE A 883 7.54 14.09 -4.03
C ILE A 883 8.95 14.46 -4.46
N PHE A 884 9.82 14.76 -3.50
CA PHE A 884 11.23 15.05 -3.68
C PHE A 884 12.08 14.03 -2.94
N ARG A 885 13.01 13.40 -3.65
CA ARG A 885 14.10 12.63 -3.06
C ARG A 885 15.38 12.94 -3.81
N GLY A 886 16.50 12.99 -3.09
CA GLY A 886 17.78 13.30 -3.69
C GLY A 886 18.94 13.01 -2.77
N ASN A 887 20.11 12.86 -3.36
CA ASN A 887 21.39 12.82 -2.69
C ASN A 887 22.31 13.87 -3.33
N ASN A 888 23.62 13.76 -3.18
CA ASN A 888 24.55 14.71 -3.79
C ASN A 888 24.55 14.60 -5.32
N ASP A 889 24.37 13.39 -5.85
CA ASP A 889 24.71 13.01 -7.22
C ASP A 889 23.46 12.79 -8.08
N PHE A 890 22.29 12.62 -7.46
CA PHE A 890 21.00 12.38 -8.12
C PHE A 890 19.86 13.13 -7.45
N VAL A 891 18.91 13.60 -8.26
CA VAL A 891 17.65 14.21 -7.80
C VAL A 891 16.48 13.63 -8.58
N MET A 892 15.42 13.26 -7.84
CA MET A 892 14.15 12.80 -8.37
C MET A 892 13.01 13.68 -7.85
N ILE A 893 12.15 14.12 -8.77
CA ILE A 893 10.87 14.78 -8.48
C ILE A 893 9.77 13.96 -9.12
N HIS A 894 8.74 13.60 -8.35
CA HIS A 894 7.53 12.98 -8.87
C HIS A 894 6.32 13.86 -8.54
N ALA A 895 5.66 14.36 -9.58
CA ALA A 895 4.70 15.44 -9.47
C ALA A 895 3.38 15.00 -8.83
N ALA A 896 3.12 15.42 -7.59
CA ALA A 896 1.84 15.24 -6.92
C ALA A 896 0.75 16.16 -7.49
N LYS A 897 1.14 17.27 -8.12
CA LYS A 897 0.24 18.17 -8.86
C LYS A 897 0.88 18.60 -10.17
N GLN A 898 0.06 18.84 -11.18
CA GLN A 898 0.52 19.49 -12.41
C GLN A 898 1.00 20.93 -12.12
N GLY A 899 2.08 21.37 -12.78
CA GLY A 899 2.52 22.76 -12.76
C GLY A 899 4.03 22.93 -12.91
N ILE A 900 4.47 24.18 -12.81
CA ILE A 900 5.91 24.53 -12.80
C ILE A 900 6.51 24.10 -11.47
N LYS A 901 7.69 23.47 -11.51
CA LYS A 901 8.50 23.05 -10.37
C LYS A 901 9.75 23.90 -10.31
N THR A 902 10.13 24.37 -9.13
CA THR A 902 11.38 25.12 -8.93
C THR A 902 12.34 24.30 -8.09
N LEU A 903 13.42 23.83 -8.70
CA LEU A 903 14.50 23.10 -8.03
C LEU A 903 15.68 24.06 -7.79
N THR A 904 16.09 24.21 -6.53
CA THR A 904 17.16 25.12 -6.11
C THR A 904 18.30 24.39 -5.41
N PHE A 905 19.54 24.67 -5.81
CA PHE A 905 20.76 24.11 -5.22
C PHE A 905 21.57 25.19 -4.49
N PRO A 906 22.39 24.82 -3.49
CA PRO A 906 23.28 25.76 -2.80
C PRO A 906 24.35 26.40 -3.68
N GLN A 907 24.66 25.80 -4.83
CA GLN A 907 25.68 26.23 -5.76
C GLN A 907 25.22 26.03 -7.22
N ASN A 908 25.92 26.67 -8.17
CA ASN A 908 25.67 26.43 -9.58
C ASN A 908 26.12 25.03 -9.98
N ILE A 909 25.21 24.25 -10.58
CA ILE A 909 25.43 22.89 -11.05
C ILE A 909 24.91 22.72 -12.47
N ILE A 910 25.23 21.60 -13.10
CA ILE A 910 24.62 21.15 -14.35
C ILE A 910 23.76 19.91 -14.04
N LEU A 911 22.57 19.83 -14.62
CA LEU A 911 21.70 18.66 -14.53
C LEU A 911 21.75 17.91 -15.85
N LYS A 912 22.02 16.61 -15.81
CA LYS A 912 21.78 15.68 -16.92
C LYS A 912 20.46 14.97 -16.67
N ASP A 913 19.47 15.19 -17.54
CA ASP A 913 18.20 14.46 -17.51
C ASP A 913 18.46 13.00 -17.93
N LEU A 914 18.21 12.05 -17.03
CA LEU A 914 18.50 10.64 -17.28
C LEU A 914 17.51 10.01 -18.26
N LYS A 915 16.31 10.57 -18.46
CA LYS A 915 15.30 10.02 -19.38
C LYS A 915 15.63 10.32 -20.84
N ASN A 916 16.31 11.44 -21.14
CA ASN A 916 16.59 11.87 -22.52
C ASN A 916 18.05 12.23 -22.79
N GLY A 917 18.91 12.30 -21.77
CA GLY A 917 20.34 12.61 -21.90
C GLY A 917 20.67 14.11 -22.04
N ASN A 918 19.68 15.00 -22.00
CA ASN A 918 19.90 16.43 -22.17
C ASN A 918 20.57 17.06 -20.95
N PHE A 919 21.43 18.06 -21.21
CA PHE A 919 22.10 18.83 -20.19
C PHE A 919 21.45 20.20 -20.02
N SER A 920 21.32 20.67 -18.78
CA SER A 920 20.90 22.03 -18.47
C SER A 920 22.06 23.03 -18.62
N GLN A 921 21.73 24.32 -18.69
CA GLN A 921 22.72 25.37 -18.46
C GLN A 921 23.14 25.38 -16.98
N LYS A 922 24.40 25.75 -16.72
CA LYS A 922 24.93 25.88 -15.37
C LYS A 922 24.15 26.94 -14.57
N SER A 923 23.46 26.51 -13.53
CA SER A 923 22.57 27.36 -12.71
C SER A 923 22.42 26.76 -11.32
N SER A 924 22.01 27.58 -10.34
CA SER A 924 21.56 27.11 -9.03
C SER A 924 20.05 26.98 -8.94
N CYS A 925 19.30 27.42 -9.96
CA CYS A 925 17.84 27.39 -9.99
C CYS A 925 17.33 26.88 -11.34
N PHE A 926 16.46 25.87 -11.31
CA PHE A 926 15.88 25.21 -12.48
C PHE A 926 14.36 25.25 -12.40
N ARG A 927 13.72 25.63 -13.51
CA ARG A 927 12.25 25.68 -13.63
C ARG A 927 11.80 24.88 -14.82
N PHE A 928 10.88 23.95 -14.60
CA PHE A 928 10.31 23.11 -15.65
C PHE A 928 8.88 22.73 -15.29
N PHE A 929 8.08 22.41 -16.31
CA PHE A 929 6.69 22.00 -16.14
C PHE A 929 6.60 20.48 -16.04
N LEU A 930 5.87 19.98 -15.04
CA LEU A 930 5.51 18.57 -14.94
C LEU A 930 3.99 18.41 -14.90
N ARG A 931 3.47 17.38 -15.58
CA ARG A 931 2.11 16.89 -15.44
C ARG A 931 1.94 16.11 -14.14
N HIS A 932 0.70 15.97 -13.67
CA HIS A 932 0.42 15.13 -12.52
C HIS A 932 0.91 13.69 -12.77
N GLY A 933 1.70 13.16 -11.83
CA GLY A 933 2.29 11.82 -11.91
C GLY A 933 3.52 11.70 -12.78
N GLU A 934 4.01 12.79 -13.39
CA GLU A 934 5.25 12.78 -14.18
C GLU A 934 6.49 12.78 -13.26
N THR A 935 7.49 12.00 -13.64
CA THR A 935 8.79 11.87 -12.95
C THR A 935 9.88 12.60 -13.73
N ALA A 936 10.57 13.50 -13.06
CA ALA A 936 11.84 14.07 -13.50
C ALA A 936 12.98 13.44 -12.69
N LEU A 937 14.02 12.97 -13.38
CA LEU A 937 15.16 12.28 -12.79
C LEU A 937 16.45 12.81 -13.40
N PHE A 938 17.32 13.36 -12.56
CA PHE A 938 18.55 14.01 -12.98
C PHE A 938 19.77 13.45 -12.27
N GLN A 939 20.88 13.37 -12.99
CA GLN A 939 22.22 13.33 -12.40
C GLN A 939 22.71 14.77 -12.19
N VAL A 940 23.27 15.03 -11.01
CA VAL A 940 23.82 16.33 -10.59
C VAL A 940 25.31 16.35 -10.87
N LEU A 941 25.77 17.33 -11.65
CA LEU A 941 27.16 17.52 -12.03
C LEU A 941 27.69 18.81 -11.39
N HIS A 942 28.70 18.69 -10.54
CA HIS A 942 29.22 19.79 -9.72
C HIS A 942 30.32 20.64 -10.38
N GLN A 943 30.80 20.26 -11.57
CA GLN A 943 31.88 20.94 -12.30
C GLN A 943 31.35 21.67 -13.52
#